data_AF-A0A238UP75-F1
#
_entry.id   AF-A0A238UP75-F1
#
_cell.length_a   1.000
_cell.length_b   1.000
_cell.length_c   1.000
_cell.angle_alpha   90.00
_cell.angle_beta   90.00
_cell.angle_gamma   90.00
#
_symmetry.space_group_name_H-M   'P 1'
#
loop_
_entity.id
_entity.type
_entity.pdbx_description
1 polymer ?
#
loop_
_entity_poly.entity_id
_entity_poly.type
_entity_poly.pdbx_seq_one_letter_code
_entity_poly.pdbx_strand_id
1 'polypeptide(L)'
;MRRWLLVPALVLLAGLVLPVWAVFVEPAPGVPGLNAFPSAYLGDTLLIPATILVIVGVIRSRAPAFNERALTVAAAGMAGAAAVAVQAIWLGDLHPRVNWTLPRPGYFTAAGWWHAVYFVVMSALAAALTVLAIARVRAERHRSGTAPVAGPYAPVPFMTVGTYLVLVVHDSTAASIGLASGSSLALAAVALALTGGLTVLALGRSWRILLRPALVGLAAAGAGSAFVVGPGPYSVPVIVAVAAALTTAALALLFDLLLLAASSSVTLVDRLIGGLTTAAICGAAWVLLSQELARHDAAATAQTAVGAVLLLTAHMIGFLGREAKGALMFNVLCVGVFAVAATAAWFAAAPATVAAWAPGLAVTVGFVLTGATKGMKEYSELILGVPKEASEHSERLTPNQVGRSTLALVLIGLFALGSLMATLALALASNPGIALPASAPLSRHDLVVCVAAILCVVFAVAIFAVASKATAQGPRWAVWTATVAASLALSALLLADAGRQTATALVTPTAFAAALVAAAWTLNSLVNNLWLLQGRVFGPLDLVPTLSLALLTSSTVLWILTAGTRTDGGSRGLVQALLLALVAVSLMIALVTFFGGAAGRGQRHLTELPPWRNLFQDALIIAAIVLILILPTEYMINNLGVWDGLKLSVPPALLFAAGCGWVMSANRNWPEIEARRLLSADAASQVLESMGDRSWRRFRLDLRTQRTYRTRPIPSEHSEEFIRALGAHTRNQNRIAAVMFTAPLITLVIGIWLLFDSGQYSQMARHLARSLSPRRV
;
A
#
# COMPACT_ATOMS: atom_id res chain seq x y z
N MET A 1 21.41 -18.53 9.38
CA MET A 1 20.54 -17.55 8.68
C MET A 1 19.03 -17.78 8.87
N ARG A 2 18.52 -19.03 8.82
CA ARG A 2 17.07 -19.37 8.78
C ARG A 2 16.29 -19.25 10.11
N ARG A 3 16.93 -19.49 11.27
CA ARG A 3 16.24 -19.52 12.58
C ARG A 3 15.66 -18.17 13.02
N TRP A 4 16.29 -17.07 12.60
CA TRP A 4 15.89 -15.73 13.04
C TRP A 4 14.61 -15.20 12.37
N LEU A 5 14.30 -15.61 11.14
CA LEU A 5 13.05 -15.20 10.48
C LEU A 5 11.82 -15.97 10.98
N LEU A 6 12.03 -17.10 11.65
CA LEU A 6 10.93 -17.84 12.28
C LEU A 6 10.33 -17.05 13.44
N VAL A 7 11.14 -16.27 14.16
CA VAL A 7 10.68 -15.49 15.32
C VAL A 7 9.60 -14.46 14.93
N PRO A 8 9.81 -13.49 14.03
CA PRO A 8 8.76 -12.54 13.66
C PRO A 8 7.57 -13.20 12.96
N ALA A 9 7.76 -14.32 12.24
CA ALA A 9 6.67 -15.07 11.65
C ALA A 9 5.79 -15.76 12.70
N LEU A 10 6.39 -16.36 13.73
CA LEU A 10 5.67 -16.94 14.86
C LEU A 10 4.95 -15.87 15.68
N VAL A 11 5.57 -14.71 15.89
CA VAL A 11 4.95 -13.56 16.53
C VAL A 11 3.71 -13.09 15.76
N LEU A 12 3.83 -12.94 14.43
CA LEU A 12 2.70 -12.58 13.57
C LEU A 12 1.58 -13.62 13.64
N LEU A 13 1.92 -14.91 13.54
CA LEU A 13 0.94 -16.00 13.62
C LEU A 13 0.22 -16.02 14.98
N ALA A 14 0.95 -15.80 16.08
CA ALA A 14 0.37 -15.74 17.41
C ALA A 14 -0.57 -14.54 17.59
N GLY A 15 -0.22 -13.37 17.04
CA GLY A 15 -1.09 -12.20 17.01
C GLY A 15 -2.36 -12.40 16.16
N LEU A 16 -2.23 -13.05 15.00
CA LEU A 16 -3.36 -13.34 14.09
C LEU A 16 -4.43 -14.27 14.69
N VAL A 17 -4.14 -14.96 15.80
CA VAL A 17 -5.15 -15.74 16.53
C VAL A 17 -6.25 -14.83 17.07
N LEU A 18 -5.94 -13.59 17.48
CA LEU A 18 -6.93 -12.68 18.07
C LEU A 18 -8.03 -12.26 17.07
N PRO A 19 -7.73 -11.82 15.83
CA PRO A 19 -8.75 -11.63 14.80
C PRO A 19 -9.58 -12.88 14.49
N VAL A 20 -8.97 -14.07 14.49
CA VAL A 20 -9.70 -15.33 14.30
C VAL A 20 -10.72 -15.52 15.42
N TRP A 21 -10.32 -15.32 16.68
CA TRP A 21 -11.24 -15.37 17.81
C TRP A 21 -12.39 -14.35 17.69
N ALA A 22 -12.11 -13.12 17.25
CA ALA A 22 -13.14 -12.09 17.07
C ALA A 22 -14.17 -12.43 15.98
N VAL A 23 -13.83 -13.30 15.03
CA VAL A 23 -14.76 -13.77 13.98
C VAL A 23 -15.64 -14.93 14.46
N PHE A 24 -15.14 -15.74 15.40
CA PHE A 24 -15.81 -16.98 15.82
C PHE A 24 -16.44 -16.94 17.21
N VAL A 25 -16.08 -15.97 18.05
CA VAL A 25 -16.57 -15.83 19.41
C VAL A 25 -17.35 -14.52 19.54
N GLU A 26 -18.67 -14.64 19.72
CA GLU A 26 -19.51 -13.48 19.98
C GLU A 26 -19.21 -12.88 21.36
N PRO A 27 -19.09 -11.54 21.48
CA PRO A 27 -18.96 -10.89 22.77
C PRO A 27 -20.19 -11.17 23.64
N ALA A 28 -19.99 -11.31 24.96
CA ALA A 28 -21.11 -11.36 25.88
C ALA A 28 -21.96 -10.08 25.77
N PRO A 29 -23.30 -10.15 25.91
CA PRO A 29 -24.17 -8.98 25.82
C PRO A 29 -23.70 -7.86 26.76
N GLY A 30 -23.55 -6.64 26.21
CA GLY A 30 -23.11 -5.46 26.96
C GLY A 30 -21.60 -5.40 27.24
N VAL A 31 -20.80 -6.38 26.82
CA VAL A 31 -19.35 -6.38 26.99
C VAL A 31 -18.66 -5.97 25.68
N PRO A 32 -17.79 -4.94 25.68
CA PRO A 32 -17.05 -4.55 24.49
C PRO A 32 -16.16 -5.69 23.97
N GLY A 33 -16.35 -6.06 22.69
CA GLY A 33 -15.55 -7.07 21.98
C GLY A 33 -14.12 -6.61 21.64
N LEU A 34 -13.30 -7.50 21.05
CA LEU A 34 -11.91 -7.20 20.65
C LEU A 34 -11.77 -5.91 19.82
N ASN A 35 -12.72 -5.67 18.91
CA ASN A 35 -12.68 -4.53 17.99
C ASN A 35 -12.82 -3.17 18.70
N ALA A 36 -13.27 -3.15 19.96
CA ALA A 36 -13.31 -1.94 20.78
C ALA A 36 -11.95 -1.58 21.39
N PHE A 37 -10.93 -2.44 21.21
CA PHE A 37 -9.59 -2.29 21.79
C PHE A 37 -8.53 -2.32 20.68
N PRO A 38 -8.29 -1.19 19.98
CA PRO A 38 -7.27 -1.06 18.96
C PRO A 38 -5.85 -1.45 19.36
N SER A 39 -5.48 -1.26 20.63
CA SER A 39 -4.18 -1.75 21.10
C SER A 39 -4.07 -3.27 20.99
N ALA A 40 -5.15 -4.00 21.23
CA ALA A 40 -5.18 -5.44 21.08
C ALA A 40 -5.28 -5.85 19.59
N TYR A 41 -6.24 -5.33 18.82
CA TYR A 41 -6.44 -5.82 17.46
C TYR A 41 -5.36 -5.35 16.46
N LEU A 42 -4.90 -4.09 16.50
CA LEU A 42 -3.80 -3.62 15.63
C LEU A 42 -2.45 -3.87 16.26
N GLY A 43 -2.36 -3.58 17.54
CA GLY A 43 -1.09 -3.60 18.24
C GLY A 43 -0.50 -4.99 18.32
N ASP A 44 -1.25 -5.93 18.86
CA ASP A 44 -0.79 -7.30 19.03
C ASP A 44 -0.68 -8.03 17.68
N THR A 45 -1.59 -7.76 16.73
CA THR A 45 -1.60 -8.45 15.42
C THR A 45 -0.53 -7.94 14.46
N LEU A 46 -0.18 -6.64 14.49
CA LEU A 46 0.64 -6.03 13.43
C LEU A 46 1.82 -5.21 13.98
N LEU A 47 1.58 -4.31 14.94
CA LEU A 47 2.61 -3.36 15.39
C LEU A 47 3.76 -4.05 16.12
N ILE A 48 3.46 -4.99 17.02
CA ILE A 48 4.47 -5.77 17.72
C ILE A 48 5.28 -6.64 16.73
N PRO A 49 4.67 -7.48 15.86
CA PRO A 49 5.44 -8.26 14.88
C PRO A 49 6.35 -7.40 13.99
N ALA A 50 5.89 -6.24 13.54
CA ALA A 50 6.67 -5.31 12.75
C ALA A 50 7.89 -4.77 13.54
N THR A 51 7.70 -4.43 14.82
CA THR A 51 8.79 -4.04 15.73
C THR A 51 9.83 -5.16 15.86
N ILE A 52 9.37 -6.39 16.13
CA ILE A 52 10.23 -7.56 16.32
C ILE A 52 11.02 -7.88 15.04
N LEU A 53 10.40 -7.77 13.86
CA LEU A 53 11.06 -8.00 12.59
C LEU A 53 12.27 -7.08 12.41
N VAL A 54 12.13 -5.79 12.74
CA VAL A 54 13.22 -4.82 12.63
C VAL A 54 14.31 -5.09 13.66
N ILE A 55 13.94 -5.36 14.91
CA ILE A 55 14.90 -5.69 15.98
C ILE A 55 15.72 -6.94 15.60
N VAL A 56 15.07 -7.98 15.08
CA VAL A 56 15.75 -9.17 14.56
C VAL A 56 16.69 -8.83 13.41
N GLY A 57 16.29 -7.93 12.51
CA GLY A 57 17.16 -7.40 11.47
C GLY A 57 18.43 -6.77 12.04
N VAL A 58 18.29 -5.94 13.08
CA VAL A 58 19.40 -5.27 13.79
C VAL A 58 20.34 -6.28 14.46
N ILE A 59 19.80 -7.30 15.12
CA ILE A 59 20.58 -8.37 15.78
C ILE A 59 21.42 -9.11 14.75
N ARG A 60 20.82 -9.44 13.59
CA ARG A 60 21.44 -10.25 12.55
C ARG A 60 22.58 -9.56 11.82
N SER A 61 22.54 -8.24 11.69
CA SER A 61 23.56 -7.50 10.96
C SER A 61 24.78 -7.15 11.82
N ARG A 62 24.87 -7.65 13.06
CA ARG A 62 25.93 -7.33 14.01
C ARG A 62 26.54 -8.57 14.62
N ALA A 63 27.84 -8.51 14.89
CA ALA A 63 28.55 -9.57 15.55
C ALA A 63 28.09 -9.71 17.02
N PRO A 64 28.15 -10.93 17.59
CA PRO A 64 27.77 -11.16 18.98
C PRO A 64 28.50 -10.26 19.98
N ALA A 65 27.80 -9.85 21.03
CA ALA A 65 28.34 -9.18 22.20
C ALA A 65 28.75 -10.18 23.30
N PHE A 66 29.46 -9.71 24.32
CA PHE A 66 29.74 -10.49 25.52
C PHE A 66 28.47 -10.62 26.38
N ASN A 67 28.30 -11.77 27.06
CA ASN A 67 27.20 -12.04 27.99
C ASN A 67 25.77 -11.94 27.42
N GLU A 68 25.58 -12.10 26.11
CA GLU A 68 24.25 -12.02 25.48
C GLU A 68 23.22 -12.90 26.18
N ARG A 69 23.56 -14.14 26.50
CA ARG A 69 22.64 -15.10 27.13
C ARG A 69 22.17 -14.64 28.50
N ALA A 70 23.08 -14.15 29.35
CA ALA A 70 22.73 -13.69 30.68
C ALA A 70 21.84 -12.44 30.60
N LEU A 71 22.20 -11.49 29.74
CA LEU A 71 21.43 -10.26 29.53
C LEU A 71 20.02 -10.54 28.97
N THR A 72 19.90 -11.42 27.99
CA THR A 72 18.59 -11.76 27.40
C THR A 72 17.71 -12.55 28.34
N VAL A 73 18.26 -13.50 29.10
CA VAL A 73 17.51 -14.26 30.11
C VAL A 73 17.03 -13.34 31.24
N ALA A 74 17.90 -12.45 31.74
CA ALA A 74 17.52 -11.48 32.76
C ALA A 74 16.42 -10.53 32.28
N ALA A 75 16.57 -9.97 31.07
CA ALA A 75 15.56 -9.10 30.46
C ALA A 75 14.22 -9.83 30.23
N ALA A 76 14.26 -11.06 29.72
CA ALA A 76 13.07 -11.89 29.53
C ALA A 76 12.37 -12.18 30.86
N GLY A 77 13.12 -12.56 31.89
CA GLY A 77 12.60 -12.88 33.22
C GLY A 77 11.93 -11.67 33.87
N MET A 78 12.58 -10.50 33.85
CA MET A 78 12.02 -9.27 34.42
C MET A 78 10.74 -8.83 33.69
N ALA A 79 10.76 -8.82 32.36
CA ALA A 79 9.59 -8.40 31.57
C ALA A 79 8.43 -9.41 31.68
N GLY A 80 8.74 -10.72 31.68
CA GLY A 80 7.73 -11.77 31.89
C GLY A 80 7.09 -11.69 33.28
N ALA A 81 7.90 -11.49 34.33
CA ALA A 81 7.40 -11.32 35.69
C ALA A 81 6.53 -10.06 35.83
N ALA A 82 6.94 -8.94 35.22
CA ALA A 82 6.16 -7.71 35.21
C ALA A 82 4.81 -7.89 34.47
N ALA A 83 4.81 -8.60 33.34
CA ALA A 83 3.58 -8.92 32.62
C ALA A 83 2.64 -9.80 33.48
N VAL A 84 3.17 -10.83 34.16
CA VAL A 84 2.37 -11.66 35.10
C VAL A 84 1.79 -10.81 36.24
N ALA A 85 2.57 -9.89 36.80
CA ALA A 85 2.09 -8.99 37.85
C ALA A 85 0.94 -8.08 37.37
N VAL A 86 1.03 -7.55 36.13
CA VAL A 86 -0.07 -6.79 35.52
C VAL A 86 -1.33 -7.66 35.38
N GLN A 87 -1.20 -8.91 34.92
CA GLN A 87 -2.34 -9.83 34.82
C GLN A 87 -2.95 -10.16 36.19
N ALA A 88 -2.11 -10.31 37.23
CA ALA A 88 -2.60 -10.51 38.59
C ALA A 88 -3.37 -9.27 39.10
N ILE A 89 -2.90 -8.06 38.78
CA ILE A 89 -3.62 -6.81 39.09
C ILE A 89 -4.95 -6.74 38.33
N TRP A 90 -4.99 -7.17 37.06
CA TRP A 90 -6.25 -7.21 36.30
C TRP A 90 -7.28 -8.13 36.93
N LEU A 91 -6.87 -9.31 37.40
CA LEU A 91 -7.75 -10.26 38.08
C LEU A 91 -8.12 -9.82 39.51
N GLY A 92 -7.24 -9.08 40.18
CA GLY A 92 -7.47 -8.55 41.53
C GLY A 92 -8.26 -7.24 41.57
N ASP A 93 -8.45 -6.56 40.44
CA ASP A 93 -9.27 -5.36 40.36
C ASP A 93 -10.75 -5.74 40.57
N LEU A 94 -11.37 -5.15 41.60
CA LEU A 94 -12.77 -5.37 41.93
C LEU A 94 -13.72 -4.59 41.01
N HIS A 95 -13.21 -3.57 40.33
CA HIS A 95 -13.96 -2.71 39.42
C HIS A 95 -13.24 -2.55 38.08
N PRO A 96 -12.84 -3.64 37.41
CA PRO A 96 -12.17 -3.52 36.14
C PRO A 96 -13.17 -3.06 35.07
N ARG A 97 -12.67 -2.37 34.05
CA ARG A 97 -13.44 -2.15 32.83
C ARG A 97 -13.68 -3.50 32.16
N VAL A 98 -14.93 -3.96 32.18
CA VAL A 98 -15.33 -5.20 31.52
C VAL A 98 -15.00 -5.16 30.04
N ASN A 99 -14.46 -6.27 29.52
CA ASN A 99 -14.04 -6.39 28.13
C ASN A 99 -13.98 -7.87 27.67
N TRP A 100 -13.64 -8.09 26.40
CA TRP A 100 -13.56 -9.42 25.79
C TRP A 100 -12.61 -10.42 26.48
N THR A 101 -11.57 -9.95 27.17
CA THR A 101 -10.69 -10.80 27.99
C THR A 101 -11.27 -11.02 29.38
N LEU A 102 -11.82 -9.96 30.00
CA LEU A 102 -12.24 -9.90 31.40
C LEU A 102 -13.70 -9.41 31.50
N PRO A 103 -14.71 -10.26 31.28
CA PRO A 103 -16.11 -9.86 31.22
C PRO A 103 -16.71 -9.56 32.60
N ARG A 104 -16.04 -9.98 33.68
CA ARG A 104 -16.39 -9.70 35.07
C ARG A 104 -15.13 -9.73 35.96
N PRO A 105 -15.14 -9.11 37.15
CA PRO A 105 -14.01 -9.15 38.08
C PRO A 105 -13.51 -10.58 38.35
N GLY A 106 -12.19 -10.76 38.41
CA GLY A 106 -11.56 -12.04 38.76
C GLY A 106 -11.69 -13.17 37.74
N TYR A 107 -12.15 -12.90 36.50
CA TYR A 107 -12.44 -13.97 35.53
C TYR A 107 -11.95 -13.66 34.11
N PHE A 108 -11.05 -14.49 33.58
CA PHE A 108 -10.72 -14.49 32.15
C PHE A 108 -11.59 -15.44 31.33
N THR A 109 -11.99 -14.99 30.14
CA THR A 109 -12.50 -15.89 29.09
C THR A 109 -11.38 -16.79 28.56
N ALA A 110 -11.71 -17.77 27.73
CA ALA A 110 -10.69 -18.55 27.01
C ALA A 110 -9.83 -17.66 26.09
N ALA A 111 -10.43 -16.59 25.51
CA ALA A 111 -9.71 -15.57 24.76
C ALA A 111 -8.76 -14.77 25.68
N GLY A 112 -9.22 -14.44 26.89
CA GLY A 112 -8.43 -13.77 27.92
C GLY A 112 -7.23 -14.61 28.38
N TRP A 113 -7.39 -15.91 28.56
CA TRP A 113 -6.26 -16.80 28.88
C TRP A 113 -5.24 -16.89 27.76
N TRP A 114 -5.68 -16.99 26.50
CA TRP A 114 -4.79 -16.91 25.36
C TRP A 114 -4.03 -15.58 25.32
N HIS A 115 -4.74 -14.45 25.48
CA HIS A 115 -4.14 -13.12 25.50
C HIS A 115 -3.14 -12.94 26.64
N ALA A 116 -3.44 -13.44 27.84
CA ALA A 116 -2.53 -13.38 28.98
C ALA A 116 -1.22 -14.15 28.70
N VAL A 117 -1.31 -15.37 28.14
CA VAL A 117 -0.13 -16.15 27.75
C VAL A 117 0.66 -15.42 26.65
N TYR A 118 -0.05 -14.92 25.63
CA TYR A 118 0.55 -14.13 24.56
C TYR A 118 1.31 -12.91 25.11
N PHE A 119 0.67 -12.14 25.99
CA PHE A 119 1.23 -10.93 26.57
C PHE A 119 2.51 -11.19 27.37
N VAL A 120 2.55 -12.26 28.18
CA VAL A 120 3.75 -12.67 28.93
C VAL A 120 4.87 -13.08 27.99
N VAL A 121 4.58 -13.97 27.02
CA VAL A 121 5.58 -14.46 26.06
C VAL A 121 6.13 -13.32 25.21
N MET A 122 5.26 -12.43 24.73
CA MET A 122 5.65 -11.30 23.90
C MET A 122 6.43 -10.24 24.66
N SER A 123 6.06 -9.95 25.91
CA SER A 123 6.82 -9.04 26.77
C SER A 123 8.23 -9.57 27.02
N ALA A 124 8.35 -10.85 27.37
CA ALA A 124 9.65 -11.50 27.58
C ALA A 124 10.49 -11.51 26.29
N LEU A 125 9.89 -11.87 25.15
CA LEU A 125 10.57 -11.93 23.85
C LEU A 125 11.02 -10.53 23.38
N ALA A 126 10.14 -9.53 23.46
CA ALA A 126 10.44 -8.17 23.05
C ALA A 126 11.57 -7.57 23.89
N ALA A 127 11.54 -7.77 25.21
CA ALA A 127 12.61 -7.32 26.11
C ALA A 127 13.94 -8.02 25.80
N ALA A 128 13.94 -9.34 25.65
CA ALA A 128 15.13 -10.12 25.31
C ALA A 128 15.76 -9.65 23.99
N LEU A 129 14.95 -9.52 22.94
CA LEU A 129 15.45 -9.10 21.62
C LEU A 129 15.91 -7.64 21.62
N THR A 130 15.21 -6.76 22.32
CA THR A 130 15.60 -5.35 22.44
C THR A 130 16.95 -5.22 23.16
N VAL A 131 17.12 -5.87 24.31
CA VAL A 131 18.40 -5.87 25.05
C VAL A 131 19.50 -6.51 24.23
N LEU A 132 19.24 -7.59 23.49
CA LEU A 132 20.21 -8.21 22.59
C LEU A 132 20.65 -7.26 21.47
N ALA A 133 19.69 -6.56 20.85
CA ALA A 133 19.98 -5.59 19.81
C ALA A 133 20.83 -4.42 20.35
N ILE A 134 20.46 -3.89 21.51
CA ILE A 134 21.19 -2.81 22.21
C ILE A 134 22.61 -3.27 22.58
N ALA A 135 22.77 -4.47 23.13
CA ALA A 135 24.07 -5.03 23.50
C ALA A 135 24.99 -5.17 22.27
N ARG A 136 24.47 -5.70 21.16
CA ARG A 136 25.23 -5.83 19.90
C ARG A 136 25.57 -4.48 19.28
N VAL A 137 24.65 -3.53 19.31
CA VAL A 137 24.89 -2.15 18.87
C VAL A 137 26.02 -1.50 19.67
N ARG A 138 25.99 -1.65 20.99
CA ARG A 138 27.03 -1.12 21.88
C ARG A 138 28.38 -1.79 21.63
N ALA A 139 28.40 -3.12 21.50
CA ALA A 139 29.62 -3.86 21.22
C ALA A 139 30.25 -3.45 19.88
N GLU A 140 29.43 -3.32 18.83
CA GLU A 140 29.88 -2.85 17.52
C GLU A 140 30.49 -1.45 17.59
N ARG A 141 29.83 -0.52 18.29
CA ARG A 141 30.34 0.83 18.53
C ARG A 141 31.70 0.83 19.22
N HIS A 142 31.89 -0.03 20.23
CA HIS A 142 33.18 -0.16 20.90
C HIS A 142 34.27 -0.72 19.97
N ARG A 143 33.92 -1.59 19.02
CA ARG A 143 34.88 -2.18 18.06
C ARG A 143 35.25 -1.22 16.92
N SER A 144 34.28 -0.50 16.36
CA SER A 144 34.48 0.29 15.13
C SER A 144 34.49 1.81 15.35
N GLY A 145 34.31 2.29 16.59
CA GLY A 145 34.25 3.71 16.94
C GLY A 145 32.99 4.42 16.44
N THR A 146 32.20 3.79 15.57
CA THR A 146 30.95 4.30 15.02
C THR A 146 29.84 3.29 15.25
N ALA A 147 28.64 3.77 15.53
CA ALA A 147 27.46 2.92 15.62
C ALA A 147 26.60 3.20 14.39
N PRO A 148 26.81 2.51 13.25
CA PRO A 148 25.87 2.58 12.14
C PRO A 148 24.58 1.87 12.57
N VAL A 149 23.75 2.56 13.35
CA VAL A 149 22.48 2.04 13.88
C VAL A 149 21.31 2.37 12.96
N ALA A 150 21.42 3.49 12.23
CA ALA A 150 20.44 3.90 11.24
C ALA A 150 20.63 3.15 9.92
N GLY A 151 20.23 1.88 9.91
CA GLY A 151 19.76 1.28 8.66
C GLY A 151 18.43 1.92 8.24
N PRO A 152 17.98 1.72 6.98
CA PRO A 152 16.72 2.27 6.49
C PRO A 152 15.53 1.92 7.41
N TYR A 153 15.54 0.81 8.12
CA TYR A 153 14.40 0.40 8.93
C TYR A 153 14.32 1.05 10.32
N ALA A 154 15.24 1.93 10.71
CA ALA A 154 15.30 2.53 12.05
C ALA A 154 14.04 3.32 12.50
N PRO A 155 13.25 3.98 11.62
CA PRO A 155 12.04 4.68 12.05
C PRO A 155 10.85 3.76 12.36
N VAL A 156 10.86 2.54 11.80
CA VAL A 156 9.72 1.61 11.92
C VAL A 156 9.44 1.21 13.38
N PRO A 157 10.41 0.89 14.24
CA PRO A 157 10.19 0.65 15.67
C PRO A 157 9.57 1.84 16.40
N PHE A 158 10.01 3.08 16.09
CA PHE A 158 9.44 4.27 16.72
C PHE A 158 7.99 4.52 16.30
N MET A 159 7.70 4.29 15.02
CA MET A 159 6.32 4.34 14.51
C MET A 159 5.46 3.28 15.19
N THR A 160 5.87 2.02 15.14
CA THR A 160 5.06 0.90 15.62
C THR A 160 4.88 0.91 17.14
N VAL A 161 5.94 1.17 17.91
CA VAL A 161 5.85 1.31 19.38
C VAL A 161 5.11 2.60 19.76
N GLY A 162 5.35 3.70 19.05
CA GLY A 162 4.64 4.96 19.27
C GLY A 162 3.14 4.81 19.04
N THR A 163 2.74 4.20 17.92
CA THR A 163 1.32 3.92 17.63
C THR A 163 0.76 3.00 18.70
N TYR A 164 1.46 1.91 19.04
CA TYR A 164 1.01 0.97 20.08
C TYR A 164 0.74 1.68 21.41
N LEU A 165 1.66 2.54 21.84
CA LEU A 165 1.51 3.29 23.09
C LEU A 165 0.27 4.17 23.09
N VAL A 166 0.03 4.93 22.02
CA VAL A 166 -1.14 5.80 21.96
C VAL A 166 -2.43 4.98 21.96
N LEU A 167 -2.46 3.84 21.27
CA LEU A 167 -3.60 2.92 21.32
C LEU A 167 -3.81 2.34 22.72
N VAL A 168 -2.73 1.98 23.43
CA VAL A 168 -2.82 1.51 24.83
C VAL A 168 -3.35 2.62 25.74
N VAL A 169 -2.91 3.86 25.56
CA VAL A 169 -3.41 5.01 26.30
C VAL A 169 -4.90 5.19 26.04
N HIS A 170 -5.31 5.25 24.78
CA HIS A 170 -6.71 5.34 24.38
C HIS A 170 -7.58 4.28 25.05
N ASP A 171 -7.17 3.01 24.94
CA ASP A 171 -7.94 1.88 25.46
C ASP A 171 -8.03 1.92 27.00
N SER A 172 -6.99 2.43 27.65
CA SER A 172 -6.89 2.55 29.10
C SER A 172 -7.63 3.77 29.67
N THR A 173 -7.75 4.85 28.90
CA THR A 173 -8.37 6.12 29.33
C THR A 173 -9.81 6.33 28.85
N ALA A 174 -10.33 5.47 27.96
CA ALA A 174 -11.70 5.55 27.48
C ALA A 174 -12.77 5.18 28.55
N ALA A 175 -12.36 4.86 29.78
CA ALA A 175 -13.22 4.73 30.95
C ALA A 175 -12.50 5.35 32.18
N SER A 176 -13.14 5.34 33.35
CA SER A 176 -12.47 5.72 34.61
C SER A 176 -11.21 4.88 34.82
N ILE A 177 -10.08 5.53 35.09
CA ILE A 177 -8.78 4.87 35.28
C ILE A 177 -8.83 4.03 36.57
N GLY A 178 -9.09 2.73 36.42
CA GLY A 178 -9.00 1.73 37.48
C GLY A 178 -7.58 1.20 37.67
N LEU A 179 -7.41 0.26 38.62
CA LEU A 179 -6.12 -0.37 38.90
C LEU A 179 -5.60 -1.16 37.69
N ALA A 180 -6.48 -1.84 36.97
CA ALA A 180 -6.13 -2.56 35.75
C ALA A 180 -5.55 -1.62 34.67
N SER A 181 -6.25 -0.54 34.33
CA SER A 181 -5.78 0.46 33.35
C SER A 181 -4.49 1.15 33.81
N GLY A 182 -4.41 1.54 35.09
CA GLY A 182 -3.23 2.18 35.67
C GLY A 182 -1.98 1.29 35.59
N SER A 183 -2.12 -0.01 35.86
CA SER A 183 -1.00 -0.96 35.81
C SER A 183 -0.45 -1.15 34.38
N SER A 184 -1.32 -1.19 33.37
CA SER A 184 -0.93 -1.26 31.96
C SER A 184 -0.17 -0.02 31.50
N LEU A 185 -0.66 1.17 31.88
CA LEU A 185 0.00 2.45 31.58
C LEU A 185 1.35 2.58 32.27
N ALA A 186 1.43 2.19 33.55
CA ALA A 186 2.67 2.20 34.30
C ALA A 186 3.72 1.27 33.67
N LEU A 187 3.34 0.05 33.29
CA LEU A 187 4.25 -0.87 32.62
C LEU A 187 4.73 -0.31 31.28
N ALA A 188 3.85 0.28 30.47
CA ALA A 188 4.22 0.91 29.21
C ALA A 188 5.22 2.07 29.42
N ALA A 189 4.96 2.95 30.39
CA ALA A 189 5.85 4.06 30.73
C ALA A 189 7.24 3.58 31.20
N VAL A 190 7.28 2.57 32.08
CA VAL A 190 8.52 1.96 32.56
C VAL A 190 9.29 1.30 31.41
N ALA A 191 8.62 0.55 30.54
CA ALA A 191 9.25 -0.09 29.39
C ALA A 191 9.88 0.93 28.42
N LEU A 192 9.21 2.06 28.18
CA LEU A 192 9.72 3.14 27.35
C LEU A 192 10.92 3.84 27.98
N ALA A 193 10.84 4.19 29.27
CA ALA A 193 11.93 4.82 29.99
C ALA A 193 13.18 3.94 30.01
N LEU A 194 13.01 2.63 30.30
CA LEU A 194 14.11 1.66 30.29
C LEU A 194 14.69 1.48 28.89
N THR A 195 13.86 1.28 27.87
CA THR A 195 14.34 1.07 26.50
C THR A 195 15.03 2.32 25.95
N GLY A 196 14.46 3.50 26.18
CA GLY A 196 15.04 4.78 25.80
C GLY A 196 16.37 5.03 26.50
N GLY A 197 16.42 4.83 27.82
CA GLY A 197 17.65 4.94 28.62
C GLY A 197 18.74 3.99 28.15
N LEU A 198 18.43 2.70 27.98
CA LEU A 198 19.39 1.70 27.48
C LEU A 198 19.87 2.02 26.06
N THR A 199 19.01 2.54 25.20
CA THR A 199 19.37 2.95 23.84
C THR A 199 20.30 4.17 23.86
N VAL A 200 19.99 5.19 24.65
CA VAL A 200 20.87 6.36 24.83
C VAL A 200 22.22 5.95 25.40
N LEU A 201 22.26 5.05 26.39
CA LEU A 201 23.49 4.52 26.96
C LEU A 201 24.32 3.74 25.94
N ALA A 202 23.69 2.86 25.14
CA ALA A 202 24.38 2.09 24.11
C ALA A 202 24.97 2.97 23.01
N LEU A 203 24.22 3.99 22.57
CA LEU A 203 24.63 4.88 21.50
C LEU A 203 25.55 6.01 21.96
N GLY A 204 25.53 6.36 23.24
CA GLY A 204 26.23 7.54 23.77
C GLY A 204 25.93 8.76 22.92
N ARG A 205 26.93 9.57 22.57
CA ARG A 205 26.75 10.77 21.73
C ARG A 205 26.09 10.51 20.37
N SER A 206 26.13 9.27 19.88
CA SER A 206 25.51 8.85 18.61
C SER A 206 23.98 8.67 18.71
N TRP A 207 23.36 8.84 19.90
CA TRP A 207 21.90 8.76 20.05
C TRP A 207 21.17 9.78 19.15
N ARG A 208 21.81 10.90 18.84
CA ARG A 208 21.31 11.94 17.93
C ARG A 208 20.96 11.41 16.54
N ILE A 209 21.58 10.31 16.11
CA ILE A 209 21.28 9.63 14.84
C ILE A 209 19.86 9.06 14.84
N LEU A 210 19.31 8.71 16.00
CA LEU A 210 17.95 8.20 16.15
C LEU A 210 16.88 9.30 16.27
N LEU A 211 17.28 10.56 16.48
CA LEU A 211 16.32 11.65 16.66
C LEU A 211 15.40 11.80 15.45
N ARG A 212 15.95 11.76 14.23
CA ARG A 212 15.15 11.82 13.00
C ARG A 212 14.18 10.63 12.89
N PRO A 213 14.64 9.35 12.93
CA PRO A 213 13.76 8.20 12.96
C PRO A 213 12.67 8.26 14.03
N ALA A 214 13.02 8.77 15.23
CA ALA A 214 12.08 8.92 16.32
C ALA A 214 11.02 9.97 16.02
N LEU A 215 11.40 11.15 15.54
CA LEU A 215 10.45 12.21 15.16
C LEU A 215 9.52 11.76 14.03
N VAL A 216 10.06 11.11 12.99
CA VAL A 216 9.24 10.55 11.89
C VAL A 216 8.29 9.48 12.42
N GLY A 217 8.80 8.56 13.25
CA GLY A 217 7.99 7.50 13.82
C GLY A 217 6.89 8.03 14.74
N LEU A 218 7.20 8.97 15.63
CA LEU A 218 6.23 9.60 16.53
C LEU A 218 5.16 10.37 15.77
N ALA A 219 5.51 11.03 14.67
CA ALA A 219 4.55 11.78 13.89
C ALA A 219 3.64 10.84 13.06
N ALA A 220 4.20 9.78 12.48
CA ALA A 220 3.40 8.71 11.86
C ALA A 220 2.51 7.98 12.88
N ALA A 221 2.99 7.81 14.11
CA ALA A 221 2.21 7.28 15.22
C ALA A 221 1.06 8.21 15.61
N GLY A 222 1.29 9.52 15.70
CA GLY A 222 0.25 10.51 15.93
C GLY A 222 -0.85 10.45 14.87
N ALA A 223 -0.48 10.41 13.59
CA ALA A 223 -1.44 10.29 12.48
C ALA A 223 -2.21 8.95 12.51
N GLY A 224 -1.52 7.82 12.71
CA GLY A 224 -2.14 6.50 12.78
C GLY A 224 -3.07 6.35 13.97
N SER A 225 -2.75 7.00 15.09
CA SER A 225 -3.60 6.96 16.28
C SER A 225 -4.78 7.90 16.17
N ALA A 226 -4.63 9.08 15.57
CA ALA A 226 -5.74 9.99 15.28
C ALA A 226 -6.83 9.28 14.46
N PHE A 227 -6.44 8.51 13.44
CA PHE A 227 -7.37 7.71 12.65
C PHE A 227 -8.23 6.77 13.49
N VAL A 228 -7.58 6.10 14.45
CA VAL A 228 -8.17 5.01 15.22
C VAL A 228 -8.98 5.53 16.43
N VAL A 229 -8.59 6.67 16.99
CA VAL A 229 -9.07 7.19 18.28
C VAL A 229 -10.10 8.31 18.16
N GLY A 230 -10.13 9.05 17.04
CA GLY A 230 -11.01 10.22 16.95
C GLY A 230 -12.50 9.85 17.05
N PRO A 231 -13.29 10.73 17.70
CA PRO A 231 -14.66 10.44 18.09
C PRO A 231 -15.62 10.52 16.90
N GLY A 232 -16.40 9.46 16.68
CA GLY A 232 -17.61 9.47 15.86
C GLY A 232 -17.47 8.93 14.43
N PRO A 233 -18.60 8.78 13.70
CA PRO A 233 -18.60 8.47 12.29
C PRO A 233 -18.01 9.66 11.55
N TYR A 234 -16.69 9.66 11.34
CA TYR A 234 -16.04 10.63 10.49
C TYR A 234 -16.80 10.74 9.17
N SER A 235 -17.00 11.96 8.69
CA SER A 235 -17.45 12.14 7.32
C SER A 235 -16.46 11.40 6.39
N VAL A 236 -16.98 10.70 5.38
CA VAL A 236 -16.16 9.94 4.43
C VAL A 236 -14.96 10.74 3.89
N PRO A 237 -15.08 12.06 3.60
CA PRO A 237 -13.93 12.90 3.22
C PRO A 237 -12.78 12.91 4.22
N VAL A 238 -13.06 12.92 5.54
CA VAL A 238 -12.04 12.90 6.59
C VAL A 238 -11.31 11.56 6.62
N ILE A 239 -12.04 10.43 6.53
CA ILE A 239 -11.43 9.09 6.45
C ILE A 239 -10.48 8.97 5.26
N VAL A 240 -10.92 9.46 4.10
CA VAL A 240 -10.13 9.41 2.86
C VAL A 240 -8.93 10.36 2.95
N ALA A 241 -9.05 11.53 3.57
CA ALA A 241 -7.94 12.46 3.82
C ALA A 241 -6.89 11.87 4.79
N VAL A 242 -7.32 11.16 5.84
CA VAL A 242 -6.40 10.45 6.75
C VAL A 242 -5.65 9.34 6.02
N ALA A 243 -6.34 8.56 5.19
CA ALA A 243 -5.73 7.51 4.39
C ALA A 243 -4.68 8.08 3.41
N ALA A 244 -4.97 9.25 2.80
CA ALA A 244 -4.01 9.97 1.96
C ALA A 244 -2.79 10.45 2.78
N ALA A 245 -3.00 11.02 3.97
CA ALA A 245 -1.92 11.49 4.84
C ALA A 245 -1.02 10.33 5.34
N LEU A 246 -1.60 9.20 5.73
CA LEU A 246 -0.86 8.00 6.12
C LEU A 246 -0.07 7.41 4.95
N THR A 247 -0.65 7.41 3.76
CA THR A 247 0.05 6.98 2.54
C THR A 247 1.22 7.92 2.23
N THR A 248 1.04 9.23 2.36
CA THR A 248 2.09 10.25 2.20
C THR A 248 3.18 10.12 3.26
N ALA A 249 2.84 9.83 4.52
CA ALA A 249 3.81 9.58 5.57
C ALA A 249 4.64 8.30 5.30
N ALA A 250 3.98 7.23 4.86
CA ALA A 250 4.65 5.99 4.45
C ALA A 250 5.56 6.21 3.23
N LEU A 251 5.13 7.03 2.27
CA LEU A 251 5.90 7.45 1.10
C LEU A 251 7.14 8.26 1.48
N ALA A 252 6.98 9.30 2.29
CA ALA A 252 8.08 10.13 2.78
C ALA A 252 9.09 9.29 3.55
N LEU A 253 8.61 8.38 4.41
CA LEU A 253 9.45 7.44 5.12
C LEU A 253 10.22 6.54 4.16
N LEU A 254 9.54 5.86 3.23
CA LEU A 254 10.13 4.93 2.27
C LEU A 254 11.14 5.60 1.33
N PHE A 255 10.88 6.85 0.97
CA PHE A 255 11.75 7.66 0.13
C PHE A 255 13.00 8.14 0.88
N ASP A 256 12.86 8.50 2.15
CA ASP A 256 14.02 8.75 3.02
C ASP A 256 14.89 7.49 3.18
N LEU A 257 14.28 6.30 3.22
CA LEU A 257 15.01 5.03 3.26
C LEU A 257 15.83 4.82 1.99
N LEU A 258 15.29 5.26 0.85
CA LEU A 258 15.94 5.19 -0.45
C LEU A 258 17.11 6.15 -0.56
N LEU A 259 16.97 7.40 -0.12
CA LEU A 259 18.06 8.38 -0.10
C LEU A 259 19.22 7.92 0.78
N LEU A 260 18.90 7.39 1.97
CA LEU A 260 19.90 6.83 2.89
C LEU A 260 20.60 5.59 2.31
N ALA A 261 19.91 4.80 1.49
CA ALA A 261 20.49 3.64 0.80
C ALA A 261 21.23 4.01 -0.50
N ALA A 262 20.93 5.17 -1.09
CA ALA A 262 21.46 5.62 -2.37
C ALA A 262 22.74 6.45 -2.23
N SER A 263 22.88 7.25 -1.16
CA SER A 263 23.97 8.21 -1.01
C SER A 263 24.84 7.88 0.22
N SER A 264 26.14 7.68 -0.02
CA SER A 264 27.17 7.64 1.03
C SER A 264 27.52 9.03 1.56
N SER A 265 27.01 10.11 0.94
CA SER A 265 27.38 11.51 1.16
C SER A 265 26.33 12.38 1.87
N VAL A 266 25.16 11.83 2.26
CA VAL A 266 24.08 12.65 2.87
C VAL A 266 24.55 13.28 4.18
N THR A 267 24.59 14.62 4.23
CA THR A 267 25.05 15.38 5.41
C THR A 267 24.04 15.32 6.56
N LEU A 268 24.48 15.62 7.79
CA LEU A 268 23.59 15.68 8.97
C LEU A 268 22.47 16.73 8.79
N VAL A 269 22.76 17.81 8.09
CA VAL A 269 21.83 18.91 7.81
C VAL A 269 20.71 18.43 6.90
N ASP A 270 21.03 17.74 5.80
CA ASP A 270 20.03 17.14 4.91
C ASP A 270 19.15 16.12 5.65
N ARG A 271 19.74 15.40 6.61
CA ARG A 271 18.99 14.43 7.43
C ARG A 271 18.04 15.13 8.41
N LEU A 272 18.49 16.17 9.10
CA LEU A 272 17.64 16.93 10.01
C LEU A 272 16.48 17.59 9.26
N ILE A 273 16.74 18.14 8.09
CA ILE A 273 15.76 18.85 7.28
C ILE A 273 14.71 17.88 6.73
N GLY A 274 15.09 16.73 6.18
CA GLY A 274 14.11 15.73 5.73
C GLY A 274 13.28 15.16 6.90
N GLY A 275 13.90 14.93 8.06
CA GLY A 275 13.20 14.53 9.28
C GLY A 275 12.20 15.55 9.81
N LEU A 276 12.62 16.82 9.87
CA LEU A 276 11.77 17.95 10.26
C LEU A 276 10.64 18.17 9.26
N THR A 277 10.90 17.96 7.97
CA THR A 277 9.90 18.03 6.91
C THR A 277 8.84 16.95 7.07
N THR A 278 9.24 15.69 7.27
CA THR A 278 8.28 14.60 7.48
C THR A 278 7.53 14.75 8.80
N ALA A 279 8.21 15.17 9.88
CA ALA A 279 7.58 15.47 11.16
C ALA A 279 6.61 16.67 11.06
N ALA A 280 6.93 17.68 10.25
CA ALA A 280 6.04 18.81 9.98
C ALA A 280 4.85 18.42 9.10
N ILE A 281 5.03 17.53 8.11
CA ILE A 281 3.92 17.00 7.29
C ILE A 281 2.97 16.17 8.16
N CYS A 282 3.51 15.28 8.99
CA CYS A 282 2.72 14.46 9.90
C CYS A 282 2.11 15.29 11.06
N GLY A 283 2.81 16.32 11.53
CA GLY A 283 2.31 17.28 12.53
C GLY A 283 1.23 18.21 11.95
N ALA A 284 1.34 18.59 10.69
CA ALA A 284 0.28 19.30 9.98
C ALA A 284 -0.91 18.38 9.72
N ALA A 285 -0.68 17.09 9.42
CA ALA A 285 -1.75 16.08 9.33
C ALA A 285 -2.49 15.99 10.66
N TRP A 286 -1.76 15.96 11.77
CA TRP A 286 -2.31 16.01 13.11
C TRP A 286 -3.12 17.29 13.37
N VAL A 287 -2.60 18.48 13.03
CA VAL A 287 -3.32 19.76 13.21
C VAL A 287 -4.62 19.79 12.39
N LEU A 288 -4.57 19.37 11.13
CA LEU A 288 -5.75 19.27 10.24
C LEU A 288 -6.78 18.25 10.71
N LEU A 289 -6.34 17.15 11.34
CA LEU A 289 -7.22 16.10 11.85
C LEU A 289 -7.76 16.40 13.25
N SER A 290 -7.07 17.24 14.02
CA SER A 290 -7.53 17.68 15.35
C SER A 290 -8.63 18.75 15.29
N GLN A 291 -8.93 19.33 14.13
CA GLN A 291 -9.83 20.48 13.97
C GLN A 291 -11.34 20.20 14.06
N GLU A 292 -11.78 18.93 14.11
CA GLU A 292 -13.12 18.60 14.62
C GLU A 292 -13.31 19.10 16.08
N LEU A 293 -12.24 19.40 16.83
CA LEU A 293 -12.30 19.88 18.22
C LEU A 293 -12.31 21.40 18.41
N ALA A 294 -12.16 22.23 17.37
CA ALA A 294 -12.17 23.68 17.52
C ALA A 294 -13.25 24.31 16.64
N ARG A 295 -14.48 24.29 17.13
CA ARG A 295 -15.61 25.06 16.62
C ARG A 295 -15.20 26.54 16.48
N HIS A 296 -14.86 27.01 15.26
CA HIS A 296 -15.01 28.37 14.69
C HIS A 296 -13.89 28.82 13.71
N ASP A 297 -14.36 29.60 12.73
CA ASP A 297 -13.69 30.15 11.55
C ASP A 297 -12.55 31.16 11.82
N ALA A 298 -11.67 31.33 10.84
CA ALA A 298 -10.51 32.23 10.77
C ALA A 298 -9.22 31.81 11.51
N ALA A 299 -9.29 31.32 12.76
CA ALA A 299 -8.09 30.87 13.47
C ALA A 299 -7.52 29.57 12.88
N ALA A 300 -8.39 28.66 12.45
CA ALA A 300 -8.04 27.44 11.71
C ALA A 300 -7.39 27.77 10.36
N THR A 301 -7.87 28.81 9.68
CA THR A 301 -7.35 29.31 8.39
C THR A 301 -5.95 29.91 8.55
N ALA A 302 -5.74 30.74 9.56
CA ALA A 302 -4.43 31.31 9.88
C ALA A 302 -3.41 30.24 10.28
N GLN A 303 -3.82 29.24 11.08
CA GLN A 303 -2.93 28.14 11.48
C GLN A 303 -2.59 27.19 10.34
N THR A 304 -3.54 26.90 9.44
CA THR A 304 -3.31 26.06 8.25
C THR A 304 -2.43 26.78 7.23
N ALA A 305 -2.67 28.08 7.01
CA ALA A 305 -1.83 28.91 6.14
C ALA A 305 -0.42 29.11 6.71
N VAL A 306 -0.28 29.37 8.02
CA VAL A 306 1.02 29.45 8.70
C VAL A 306 1.72 28.10 8.71
N GLY A 307 1.01 26.99 8.92
CA GLY A 307 1.55 25.64 8.82
C GLY A 307 2.05 25.30 7.42
N ALA A 308 1.29 25.64 6.38
CA ALA A 308 1.66 25.48 4.97
C ALA A 308 2.85 26.38 4.57
N VAL A 309 2.87 27.64 5.01
CA VAL A 309 3.97 28.59 4.79
C VAL A 309 5.23 28.17 5.54
N LEU A 310 5.12 27.71 6.79
CA LEU A 310 6.25 27.15 7.56
C LEU A 310 6.76 25.85 6.95
N LEU A 311 5.86 25.00 6.40
CA LEU A 311 6.22 23.79 5.63
C LEU A 311 6.98 24.14 4.35
N LEU A 312 6.48 25.10 3.57
CA LEU A 312 7.13 25.64 2.37
C LEU A 312 8.48 26.28 2.70
N THR A 313 8.55 27.04 3.79
CA THR A 313 9.76 27.76 4.22
C THR A 313 10.81 26.80 4.79
N ALA A 314 10.43 25.82 5.60
CA ALA A 314 11.34 24.77 6.08
C ALA A 314 11.87 23.90 4.91
N HIS A 315 11.05 23.68 3.88
CA HIS A 315 11.47 23.05 2.62
C HIS A 315 12.49 23.89 1.84
N MET A 316 12.20 25.19 1.69
CA MET A 316 13.03 26.16 0.97
C MET A 316 14.36 26.45 1.69
N ILE A 317 14.40 26.30 3.01
CA ILE A 317 15.66 26.38 3.79
C ILE A 317 16.45 25.07 3.68
N GLY A 318 15.75 23.93 3.56
CA GLY A 318 16.33 22.63 3.17
C GLY A 318 17.00 22.57 1.81
N PHE A 319 16.57 23.46 0.92
CA PHE A 319 16.93 23.53 -0.49
C PHE A 319 18.33 24.12 -0.75
N LEU A 320 19.00 24.73 0.23
CA LEU A 320 20.35 25.28 0.04
C LEU A 320 21.47 24.19 0.02
N GLY A 321 21.13 22.90 0.20
CA GLY A 321 22.02 21.75 0.00
C GLY A 321 21.96 21.20 -1.44
N ARG A 322 23.05 21.35 -2.21
CA ARG A 322 23.08 21.23 -3.69
C ARG A 322 22.85 19.85 -4.32
N GLU A 323 22.67 18.75 -3.59
CA GLU A 323 22.56 17.39 -4.18
C GLU A 323 21.15 16.75 -4.12
N ALA A 324 20.14 17.45 -3.61
CA ALA A 324 18.82 16.88 -3.31
C ALA A 324 17.76 16.99 -4.45
N LYS A 325 18.15 17.08 -5.73
CA LYS A 325 17.18 17.32 -6.84
C LYS A 325 16.06 16.26 -6.93
N GLY A 326 16.39 14.97 -6.73
CA GLY A 326 15.38 13.90 -6.71
C GLY A 326 14.47 13.94 -5.48
N ALA A 327 15.00 14.39 -4.34
CA ALA A 327 14.26 14.52 -3.08
C ALA A 327 13.32 15.71 -3.04
N LEU A 328 13.74 16.81 -3.67
CA LEU A 328 12.95 18.02 -3.81
C LEU A 328 11.65 17.73 -4.55
N MET A 329 11.72 17.02 -5.68
CA MET A 329 10.52 16.64 -6.40
C MET A 329 9.65 15.79 -5.48
N PHE A 330 10.12 14.64 -5.01
CA PHE A 330 9.31 13.75 -4.15
C PHE A 330 8.61 14.43 -2.97
N ASN A 331 9.32 15.30 -2.26
CA ASN A 331 8.76 15.98 -1.09
C ASN A 331 7.77 17.09 -1.46
N VAL A 332 7.99 17.83 -2.55
CA VAL A 332 6.99 18.76 -3.12
C VAL A 332 5.70 18.01 -3.49
N LEU A 333 5.81 16.74 -3.91
CA LEU A 333 4.66 15.91 -4.27
C LEU A 333 3.90 15.42 -3.04
N CYS A 334 4.63 15.02 -2.00
CA CYS A 334 4.05 14.69 -0.70
C CYS A 334 3.30 15.89 -0.11
N VAL A 335 3.90 17.08 -0.17
CA VAL A 335 3.27 18.35 0.24
C VAL A 335 2.04 18.66 -0.63
N GLY A 336 2.12 18.40 -1.93
CA GLY A 336 1.00 18.52 -2.86
C GLY A 336 -0.20 17.66 -2.46
N VAL A 337 0.00 16.35 -2.37
CA VAL A 337 -1.02 15.37 -1.94
C VAL A 337 -1.58 15.76 -0.57
N PHE A 338 -0.72 16.22 0.34
CA PHE A 338 -1.11 16.67 1.66
C PHE A 338 -1.98 17.94 1.62
N ALA A 339 -1.60 18.94 0.82
CA ALA A 339 -2.40 20.16 0.62
C ALA A 339 -3.76 19.85 0.01
N VAL A 340 -3.84 18.86 -0.90
CA VAL A 340 -5.12 18.37 -1.44
C VAL A 340 -6.00 17.75 -0.34
N ALA A 341 -5.43 16.85 0.46
CA ALA A 341 -6.15 16.20 1.56
C ALA A 341 -6.60 17.21 2.62
N ALA A 342 -5.75 18.18 2.94
CA ALA A 342 -6.06 19.29 3.83
C ALA A 342 -7.22 20.15 3.31
N THR A 343 -7.19 20.47 2.02
CA THR A 343 -8.25 21.28 1.40
C THR A 343 -9.57 20.50 1.31
N ALA A 344 -9.51 19.19 1.09
CA ALA A 344 -10.69 18.33 1.15
C ALA A 344 -11.32 18.32 2.55
N ALA A 345 -10.51 18.21 3.60
CA ALA A 345 -10.99 18.32 4.98
C ALA A 345 -11.61 19.70 5.25
N TRP A 346 -11.01 20.78 4.75
CA TRP A 346 -11.55 22.14 4.86
C TRP A 346 -12.89 22.32 4.14
N PHE A 347 -13.01 21.84 2.90
CA PHE A 347 -14.26 21.90 2.12
C PHE A 347 -15.39 21.10 2.78
N ALA A 348 -15.07 19.97 3.42
CA ALA A 348 -16.04 19.21 4.20
C ALA A 348 -16.53 19.99 5.44
N ALA A 349 -15.66 20.80 6.05
CA ALA A 349 -16.00 21.64 7.21
C ALA A 349 -16.70 22.96 6.85
N ALA A 350 -16.47 23.51 5.64
CA ALA A 350 -17.01 24.81 5.20
C ALA A 350 -17.67 24.75 3.80
N PRO A 351 -18.82 24.05 3.65
CA PRO A 351 -19.42 23.75 2.34
C PRO A 351 -19.88 24.98 1.54
N ALA A 352 -20.16 26.12 2.18
CA ALA A 352 -20.62 27.35 1.51
C ALA A 352 -19.53 28.05 0.68
N THR A 353 -18.25 27.89 1.03
CA THR A 353 -17.10 28.51 0.33
C THR A 353 -16.56 27.69 -0.84
N VAL A 354 -17.06 26.47 -1.02
CA VAL A 354 -16.50 25.44 -1.92
C VAL A 354 -16.68 25.76 -3.41
N ALA A 355 -17.84 26.29 -3.80
CA ALA A 355 -18.21 26.45 -5.22
C ALA A 355 -17.29 27.40 -6.00
N ALA A 356 -16.71 28.41 -5.33
CA ALA A 356 -15.86 29.41 -5.98
C ALA A 356 -14.43 28.93 -6.25
N TRP A 357 -13.92 27.98 -5.46
CA TRP A 357 -12.51 27.59 -5.47
C TRP A 357 -12.25 26.19 -6.03
N ALA A 358 -13.27 25.33 -6.09
CA ALA A 358 -13.13 23.93 -6.54
C ALA A 358 -12.45 23.76 -7.92
N PRO A 359 -12.74 24.57 -8.97
CA PRO A 359 -12.09 24.41 -10.26
C PRO A 359 -10.60 24.80 -10.23
N GLY A 360 -10.26 25.93 -9.60
CA GLY A 360 -8.87 26.40 -9.48
C GLY A 360 -8.01 25.45 -8.64
N LEU A 361 -8.61 24.86 -7.61
CA LEU A 361 -7.95 23.86 -6.80
C LEU A 361 -7.72 22.56 -7.57
N ALA A 362 -8.73 22.04 -8.28
CA ALA A 362 -8.59 20.83 -9.10
C ALA A 362 -7.48 20.98 -10.17
N VAL A 363 -7.35 22.17 -10.78
CA VAL A 363 -6.25 22.49 -11.70
C VAL A 363 -4.89 22.49 -10.99
N THR A 364 -4.82 23.08 -9.79
CA THR A 364 -3.59 23.13 -8.98
C THR A 364 -3.15 21.72 -8.56
N VAL A 365 -4.09 20.89 -8.11
CA VAL A 365 -3.88 19.46 -7.82
C VAL A 365 -3.39 18.72 -9.06
N GLY A 366 -4.09 18.93 -10.18
CA GLY A 366 -3.72 18.46 -11.52
C GLY A 366 -2.24 18.70 -11.85
N PHE A 367 -1.82 19.95 -11.69
CA PHE A 367 -0.48 20.42 -12.01
C PHE A 367 0.58 19.83 -11.08
N VAL A 368 0.33 19.82 -9.77
CA VAL A 368 1.26 19.27 -8.78
C VAL A 368 1.45 17.77 -8.99
N LEU A 369 0.37 17.01 -9.22
CA LEU A 369 0.42 15.57 -9.48
C LEU A 369 1.05 15.22 -10.85
N THR A 370 0.86 16.06 -11.87
CA THR A 370 1.53 15.89 -13.17
C THR A 370 3.04 16.14 -13.05
N GLY A 371 3.42 17.22 -12.37
CA GLY A 371 4.81 17.49 -12.00
C GLY A 371 5.41 16.35 -11.18
N ALA A 372 4.58 15.70 -10.36
CA ALA A 372 4.94 14.52 -9.58
C ALA A 372 5.40 13.35 -10.40
N THR A 373 4.55 13.02 -11.35
CA THR A 373 4.76 11.86 -12.19
C THR A 373 5.98 12.09 -13.08
N LYS A 374 6.18 13.34 -13.54
CA LYS A 374 7.40 13.73 -14.26
C LYS A 374 8.67 13.64 -13.39
N GLY A 375 8.63 14.07 -12.13
CA GLY A 375 9.78 13.96 -11.24
C GLY A 375 10.15 12.53 -10.88
N MET A 376 9.13 11.71 -10.62
CA MET A 376 9.31 10.28 -10.39
C MET A 376 9.88 9.58 -11.62
N LYS A 377 9.48 9.98 -12.83
CA LYS A 377 10.08 9.52 -14.08
C LYS A 377 11.58 9.84 -14.11
N GLU A 378 11.95 11.11 -14.01
CA GLU A 378 13.35 11.55 -14.15
C GLU A 378 14.24 10.86 -13.10
N TYR A 379 13.73 10.66 -11.89
CA TYR A 379 14.44 9.94 -10.84
C TYR A 379 14.51 8.43 -11.08
N SER A 380 13.46 7.81 -11.63
CA SER A 380 13.48 6.39 -11.97
C SER A 380 14.47 6.11 -13.10
N GLU A 381 14.50 6.98 -14.12
CA GLU A 381 15.48 6.93 -15.22
C GLU A 381 16.91 7.10 -14.69
N LEU A 382 17.11 7.98 -13.70
CA LEU A 382 18.40 8.15 -12.99
C LEU A 382 18.83 6.87 -12.23
N ILE A 383 17.93 6.26 -11.44
CA ILE A 383 18.24 5.04 -10.66
C ILE A 383 18.53 3.86 -11.59
N LEU A 384 17.74 3.73 -12.65
CA LEU A 384 17.86 2.68 -13.63
C LEU A 384 19.09 2.86 -14.53
N GLY A 385 19.77 4.01 -14.44
CA GLY A 385 20.90 4.32 -15.31
C GLY A 385 20.51 4.21 -16.79
N VAL A 386 19.27 4.62 -17.13
CA VAL A 386 18.82 4.60 -18.52
C VAL A 386 19.79 5.50 -19.29
N PRO A 387 20.53 4.96 -20.27
CA PRO A 387 21.53 5.73 -21.00
C PRO A 387 20.85 6.94 -21.63
N LYS A 388 21.45 8.12 -21.47
CA LYS A 388 20.88 9.35 -22.08
C LYS A 388 21.05 9.32 -23.59
N GLU A 389 22.06 8.60 -24.06
CA GLU A 389 22.40 8.45 -25.47
C GLU A 389 22.39 6.98 -25.86
N ALA A 390 21.90 6.70 -27.07
CA ALA A 390 21.83 5.36 -27.64
C ALA A 390 23.18 4.66 -27.79
N SER A 391 24.27 5.42 -27.78
CA SER A 391 25.67 4.97 -27.92
C SER A 391 26.30 4.52 -26.60
N GLU A 392 25.71 4.87 -25.45
CA GLU A 392 26.24 4.51 -24.14
C GLU A 392 25.98 3.03 -23.84
N HIS A 393 27.05 2.23 -23.84
CA HIS A 393 26.98 0.82 -23.48
C HIS A 393 26.73 0.69 -21.97
N SER A 394 25.50 0.36 -21.60
CA SER A 394 25.12 0.17 -20.19
C SER A 394 25.49 -1.24 -19.72
N GLU A 395 26.28 -1.33 -18.66
CA GLU A 395 26.49 -2.59 -17.93
C GLU A 395 25.17 -3.10 -17.34
N ARG A 396 25.03 -4.43 -17.19
CA ARG A 396 23.86 -5.00 -16.52
C ARG A 396 23.67 -4.40 -15.14
N LEU A 397 22.42 -4.12 -14.79
CA LEU A 397 22.08 -3.64 -13.45
C LEU A 397 22.64 -4.54 -12.35
N THR A 398 23.40 -3.94 -11.44
CA THR A 398 23.86 -4.62 -10.23
C THR A 398 22.67 -5.02 -9.34
N PRO A 399 22.78 -6.07 -8.51
CA PRO A 399 21.72 -6.45 -7.58
C PRO A 399 21.20 -5.30 -6.70
N ASN A 400 22.07 -4.36 -6.33
CA ASN A 400 21.71 -3.16 -5.59
C ASN A 400 20.83 -2.21 -6.42
N GLN A 401 21.17 -1.99 -7.69
CA GLN A 401 20.33 -1.19 -8.60
C GLN A 401 18.98 -1.86 -8.85
N VAL A 402 18.94 -3.19 -8.96
CA VAL A 402 17.68 -3.95 -9.07
C VAL A 402 16.79 -3.73 -7.84
N GLY A 403 17.35 -3.80 -6.63
CA GLY A 403 16.62 -3.54 -5.39
C GLY A 403 16.10 -2.10 -5.29
N ARG A 404 16.93 -1.11 -5.63
CA ARG A 404 16.55 0.32 -5.64
C ARG A 404 15.40 0.61 -6.59
N SER A 405 15.40 -0.02 -7.76
CA SER A 405 14.38 0.23 -8.77
C SER A 405 13.08 -0.57 -8.55
N THR A 406 13.12 -1.74 -7.89
CA THR A 406 11.88 -2.33 -7.31
C THR A 406 11.25 -1.36 -6.30
N LEU A 407 12.07 -0.75 -5.45
CA LEU A 407 11.59 0.15 -4.43
C LEU A 407 11.01 1.45 -5.03
N ALA A 408 11.60 1.95 -6.12
CA ALA A 408 11.02 3.03 -6.91
C ALA A 408 9.63 2.68 -7.48
N LEU A 409 9.43 1.45 -7.97
CA LEU A 409 8.11 0.99 -8.44
C LEU A 409 7.08 0.95 -7.29
N VAL A 410 7.48 0.47 -6.10
CA VAL A 410 6.62 0.48 -4.91
C VAL A 410 6.23 1.92 -4.55
N LEU A 411 7.18 2.87 -4.59
CA LEU A 411 6.88 4.28 -4.36
C LEU A 411 5.89 4.86 -5.38
N ILE A 412 6.07 4.56 -6.67
CA ILE A 412 5.15 5.01 -7.72
C ILE A 412 3.74 4.49 -7.44
N GLY A 413 3.62 3.21 -7.05
CA GLY A 413 2.35 2.60 -6.68
C GLY A 413 1.68 3.25 -5.49
N LEU A 414 2.44 3.45 -4.40
CA LEU A 414 1.95 4.13 -3.20
C LEU A 414 1.57 5.58 -3.50
N PHE A 415 2.33 6.28 -4.36
CA PHE A 415 2.04 7.66 -4.75
C PHE A 415 0.75 7.76 -5.57
N ALA A 416 0.57 6.86 -6.53
CA ALA A 416 -0.67 6.77 -7.31
C ALA A 416 -1.88 6.51 -6.40
N LEU A 417 -1.71 5.64 -5.40
CA LEU A 417 -2.75 5.37 -4.41
C LEU A 417 -3.06 6.58 -3.52
N GLY A 418 -2.04 7.24 -2.98
CA GLY A 418 -2.21 8.45 -2.17
C GLY A 418 -2.87 9.59 -2.95
N SER A 419 -2.49 9.75 -4.22
CA SER A 419 -3.07 10.73 -5.14
C SER A 419 -4.54 10.43 -5.44
N LEU A 420 -4.90 9.16 -5.64
CA LEU A 420 -6.31 8.74 -5.77
C LEU A 420 -7.11 9.10 -4.52
N MET A 421 -6.62 8.73 -3.34
CA MET A 421 -7.31 9.01 -2.08
C MET A 421 -7.50 10.52 -1.90
N ALA A 422 -6.46 11.32 -2.09
CA ALA A 422 -6.57 12.77 -1.96
C ALA A 422 -7.56 13.39 -2.98
N THR A 423 -7.53 12.95 -4.24
CA THR A 423 -8.45 13.44 -5.28
C THR A 423 -9.88 13.02 -4.98
N LEU A 424 -10.09 11.80 -4.50
CA LEU A 424 -11.40 11.31 -4.10
C LEU A 424 -11.95 12.08 -2.90
N ALA A 425 -11.13 12.33 -1.88
CA ALA A 425 -11.51 13.17 -0.74
C ALA A 425 -11.94 14.55 -1.20
N LEU A 426 -11.15 15.17 -2.08
CA LEU A 426 -11.45 16.49 -2.64
C LEU A 426 -12.75 16.47 -3.44
N ALA A 427 -12.97 15.45 -4.28
CA ALA A 427 -14.15 15.32 -5.10
C ALA A 427 -15.41 15.23 -4.22
N LEU A 428 -15.38 14.39 -3.17
CA LEU A 428 -16.47 14.25 -2.21
C LEU A 428 -16.72 15.53 -1.42
N ALA A 429 -15.66 16.16 -0.91
CA ALA A 429 -15.77 17.41 -0.18
C ALA A 429 -16.26 18.58 -1.04
N SER A 430 -15.94 18.56 -2.33
CA SER A 430 -16.42 19.56 -3.31
C SER A 430 -17.90 19.43 -3.63
N ASN A 431 -18.54 18.33 -3.23
CA ASN A 431 -19.93 18.02 -3.55
C ASN A 431 -20.70 17.56 -2.30
N PRO A 432 -20.88 18.43 -1.29
CA PRO A 432 -21.48 18.07 0.00
C PRO A 432 -22.95 17.62 -0.09
N GLY A 433 -23.65 17.95 -1.18
CA GLY A 433 -25.02 17.50 -1.45
C GLY A 433 -25.13 16.01 -1.82
N ILE A 434 -23.99 15.33 -2.00
CA ILE A 434 -23.93 13.91 -2.33
C ILE A 434 -24.00 13.10 -1.03
N ALA A 435 -25.19 12.58 -0.73
CA ALA A 435 -25.40 11.69 0.39
C ALA A 435 -24.73 10.33 0.11
N LEU A 436 -23.54 10.13 0.65
CA LEU A 436 -22.92 8.81 0.65
C LEU A 436 -23.67 7.89 1.61
N PRO A 437 -23.86 6.62 1.26
CA PRO A 437 -24.45 5.66 2.17
C PRO A 437 -23.59 5.55 3.44
N ALA A 438 -24.25 5.56 4.60
CA ALA A 438 -23.59 5.38 5.88
C ALA A 438 -22.78 4.09 5.88
N SER A 439 -21.56 4.13 6.41
CA SER A 439 -20.74 2.94 6.55
C SER A 439 -21.42 1.93 7.46
N ALA A 440 -21.87 0.81 6.90
CA ALA A 440 -22.24 -0.35 7.69
C ALA A 440 -20.98 -0.98 8.32
N PRO A 441 -21.07 -1.60 9.51
CA PRO A 441 -19.99 -2.43 10.01
C PRO A 441 -19.66 -3.54 9.00
N LEU A 442 -18.38 -3.96 8.97
CA LEU A 442 -17.94 -5.09 8.14
C LEU A 442 -18.82 -6.30 8.43
N SER A 443 -19.41 -6.88 7.38
CA SER A 443 -20.19 -8.10 7.54
C SER A 443 -19.26 -9.25 7.95
N ARG A 444 -19.82 -10.29 8.59
CA ARG A 444 -19.07 -11.52 8.87
C ARG A 444 -18.44 -12.09 7.60
N HIS A 445 -19.08 -11.91 6.46
CA HIS A 445 -18.57 -12.35 5.18
C HIS A 445 -17.36 -11.51 4.71
N ASP A 446 -17.41 -10.20 4.89
CA ASP A 446 -16.29 -9.29 4.57
C ASP A 446 -15.05 -9.67 5.38
N LEU A 447 -15.24 -9.97 6.67
CA LEU A 447 -14.18 -10.44 7.56
C LEU A 447 -13.58 -11.77 7.08
N VAL A 448 -14.42 -12.74 6.65
CA VAL A 448 -13.96 -14.00 6.08
C VAL A 448 -13.13 -13.78 4.82
N VAL A 449 -13.56 -12.89 3.92
CA VAL A 449 -12.80 -12.52 2.71
C VAL A 449 -11.45 -11.91 3.08
N CYS A 450 -11.40 -10.97 4.04
CA CYS A 450 -10.17 -10.38 4.52
C CYS A 450 -9.21 -11.39 5.17
N VAL A 451 -9.72 -12.29 6.02
CA VAL A 451 -8.89 -13.32 6.67
C VAL A 451 -8.37 -14.32 5.65
N ALA A 452 -9.23 -14.82 4.76
CA ALA A 452 -8.82 -15.74 3.68
C ALA A 452 -7.75 -15.10 2.79
N ALA A 453 -7.91 -13.81 2.45
CA ALA A 453 -6.92 -13.04 1.72
C ALA A 453 -5.57 -12.99 2.43
N ILE A 454 -5.54 -12.60 3.72
CA ILE A 454 -4.31 -12.51 4.50
C ILE A 454 -3.61 -13.87 4.57
N LEU A 455 -4.35 -14.96 4.81
CA LEU A 455 -3.80 -16.31 4.84
C LEU A 455 -3.20 -16.72 3.49
N CYS A 456 -3.86 -16.39 2.37
CA CYS A 456 -3.33 -16.64 1.03
C CYS A 456 -2.01 -15.87 0.78
N VAL A 457 -1.89 -14.60 1.19
CA VAL A 457 -0.63 -13.84 1.08
C VAL A 457 0.47 -14.49 1.93
N VAL A 458 0.20 -14.80 3.19
CA VAL A 458 1.15 -15.43 4.10
C VAL A 458 1.64 -16.77 3.51
N PHE A 459 0.71 -17.56 2.98
CA PHE A 459 1.01 -18.84 2.32
C PHE A 459 1.85 -18.65 1.04
N ALA A 460 1.53 -17.66 0.21
CA ALA A 460 2.29 -17.36 -1.01
C ALA A 460 3.71 -16.86 -0.71
N VAL A 461 3.88 -16.02 0.30
CA VAL A 461 5.19 -15.58 0.78
C VAL A 461 5.98 -16.75 1.34
N ALA A 462 5.35 -17.64 2.11
CA ALA A 462 5.97 -18.85 2.63
C ALA A 462 6.44 -19.77 1.50
N ILE A 463 5.59 -20.02 0.49
CA ILE A 463 5.93 -20.82 -0.69
C ILE A 463 7.05 -20.18 -1.48
N PHE A 464 6.99 -18.86 -1.73
CA PHE A 464 8.06 -18.14 -2.40
C PHE A 464 9.38 -18.25 -1.64
N ALA A 465 9.33 -18.16 -0.30
CA ALA A 465 10.51 -18.34 0.55
C ALA A 465 11.03 -19.78 0.56
N VAL A 466 10.16 -20.80 0.46
CA VAL A 466 10.56 -22.21 0.33
C VAL A 466 11.14 -22.48 -1.06
N ALA A 467 10.48 -22.02 -2.12
CA ALA A 467 10.95 -22.11 -3.50
C ALA A 467 12.28 -21.35 -3.71
N SER A 468 12.53 -20.28 -2.94
CA SER A 468 13.84 -19.60 -2.94
C SER A 468 14.98 -20.44 -2.37
N LYS A 469 14.67 -21.46 -1.56
CA LYS A 469 15.63 -22.28 -0.82
C LYS A 469 15.83 -23.66 -1.41
N ALA A 470 14.85 -24.17 -2.14
CA ALA A 470 15.00 -25.42 -2.83
C ALA A 470 16.09 -25.25 -3.90
N THR A 471 17.02 -26.20 -3.96
CA THR A 471 17.90 -26.34 -5.13
C THR A 471 17.04 -26.42 -6.39
N ALA A 472 17.61 -26.21 -7.59
CA ALA A 472 16.86 -26.17 -8.86
C ALA A 472 15.93 -27.40 -9.13
N GLN A 473 16.00 -28.43 -8.29
CA GLN A 473 15.22 -29.67 -8.30
C GLN A 473 14.10 -29.77 -7.24
N GLY A 474 13.80 -28.70 -6.48
CA GLY A 474 12.62 -28.69 -5.61
C GLY A 474 11.34 -29.09 -6.35
N PRO A 475 10.35 -29.71 -5.68
CA PRO A 475 9.14 -30.20 -6.34
C PRO A 475 8.33 -29.03 -6.92
N ARG A 476 8.56 -28.71 -8.20
CA ARG A 476 7.81 -27.69 -8.95
C ARG A 476 6.30 -27.92 -8.88
N TRP A 477 5.91 -29.20 -8.84
CA TRP A 477 4.52 -29.61 -8.66
C TRP A 477 3.91 -29.04 -7.38
N ALA A 478 4.65 -28.97 -6.26
CA ALA A 478 4.10 -28.46 -5.00
C ALA A 478 3.81 -26.96 -5.07
N VAL A 479 4.70 -26.19 -5.72
CA VAL A 479 4.47 -24.75 -5.97
C VAL A 479 3.27 -24.54 -6.89
N TRP A 480 3.15 -25.35 -7.96
CA TRP A 480 2.02 -25.29 -8.89
C TRP A 480 0.69 -25.68 -8.24
N THR A 481 0.63 -26.82 -7.54
CA THR A 481 -0.56 -27.27 -6.83
C THR A 481 -1.02 -26.21 -5.83
N ALA A 482 -0.08 -25.64 -5.06
CA ALA A 482 -0.41 -24.58 -4.12
C ALA A 482 -0.89 -23.29 -4.81
N THR A 483 -0.28 -22.91 -5.94
CA THR A 483 -0.70 -21.75 -6.73
C THR A 483 -2.13 -21.93 -7.24
N VAL A 484 -2.42 -23.08 -7.83
CA VAL A 484 -3.73 -23.42 -8.39
C VAL A 484 -4.77 -23.50 -7.28
N ALA A 485 -4.49 -24.24 -6.20
CA ALA A 485 -5.42 -24.39 -5.09
C ALA A 485 -5.75 -23.04 -4.43
N ALA A 486 -4.75 -22.22 -4.12
CA ALA A 486 -4.97 -20.92 -3.49
C ALA A 486 -5.73 -19.95 -4.43
N SER A 487 -5.35 -19.91 -5.72
CA SER A 487 -5.99 -19.01 -6.69
C SER A 487 -7.45 -19.41 -6.95
N LEU A 488 -7.72 -20.71 -7.13
CA LEU A 488 -9.09 -21.21 -7.36
C LEU A 488 -9.97 -21.08 -6.12
N ALA A 489 -9.45 -21.39 -4.93
CA ALA A 489 -10.21 -21.24 -3.68
C ALA A 489 -10.62 -19.78 -3.46
N LEU A 490 -9.70 -18.84 -3.70
CA LEU A 490 -9.96 -17.42 -3.57
C LEU A 490 -10.89 -16.90 -4.67
N SER A 491 -10.72 -17.32 -5.93
CA SER A 491 -11.68 -17.03 -7.01
C SER A 491 -13.08 -17.51 -6.66
N ALA A 492 -13.22 -18.73 -6.17
CA ALA A 492 -14.51 -19.29 -5.77
C ALA A 492 -15.14 -18.50 -4.62
N LEU A 493 -14.34 -18.10 -3.61
CA LEU A 493 -14.81 -17.27 -2.51
C LEU A 493 -15.34 -15.91 -3.00
N LEU A 494 -14.58 -15.22 -3.86
CA LEU A 494 -14.96 -13.92 -4.44
C LEU A 494 -16.20 -14.04 -5.33
N LEU A 495 -16.26 -15.06 -6.18
CA LEU A 495 -17.41 -15.31 -7.06
C LEU A 495 -18.66 -15.77 -6.31
N ALA A 496 -18.51 -16.45 -5.17
CA ALA A 496 -19.65 -16.85 -4.33
C ALA A 496 -20.27 -15.66 -3.58
N ASP A 497 -19.48 -14.62 -3.26
CA ASP A 497 -20.03 -13.35 -2.76
C ASP A 497 -20.77 -12.61 -3.89
N ALA A 498 -20.13 -12.49 -5.06
CA ALA A 498 -20.73 -11.88 -6.23
C ALA A 498 -22.04 -12.58 -6.60
N GLY A 499 -22.05 -13.92 -6.68
CA GLY A 499 -23.20 -14.77 -6.97
C GLY A 499 -24.41 -14.48 -6.09
N ARG A 500 -24.18 -14.36 -4.77
CA ARG A 500 -25.22 -14.07 -3.77
C ARG A 500 -25.84 -12.69 -3.95
N GLN A 501 -25.08 -11.73 -4.45
CA GLN A 501 -25.56 -10.37 -4.71
C GLN A 501 -26.07 -10.17 -6.15
N THR A 502 -25.66 -11.03 -7.09
CA THR A 502 -26.07 -10.99 -8.51
C THR A 502 -27.40 -11.69 -8.79
N ALA A 503 -27.95 -12.46 -7.84
CA ALA A 503 -29.28 -13.06 -7.98
C ALA A 503 -30.39 -12.00 -8.10
N THR A 504 -30.10 -10.73 -7.80
CA THR A 504 -31.03 -9.59 -7.86
C THR A 504 -30.62 -8.46 -8.81
N ALA A 505 -29.38 -8.41 -9.33
CA ALA A 505 -28.95 -7.40 -10.31
C ALA A 505 -27.87 -7.92 -11.28
N LEU A 506 -28.11 -7.72 -12.59
CA LEU A 506 -27.21 -8.07 -13.70
C LEU A 506 -25.79 -7.53 -13.46
N VAL A 507 -24.78 -8.39 -13.58
CA VAL A 507 -23.38 -7.99 -13.76
C VAL A 507 -23.35 -6.93 -14.86
N THR A 508 -22.85 -5.72 -14.55
CA THR A 508 -22.77 -4.68 -15.59
C THR A 508 -21.86 -5.19 -16.71
N PRO A 509 -22.23 -5.03 -17.98
CA PRO A 509 -21.35 -5.40 -19.09
C PRO A 509 -19.95 -4.80 -18.96
N THR A 510 -19.84 -3.59 -18.36
CA THR A 510 -18.55 -2.96 -18.05
C THR A 510 -17.72 -3.77 -17.06
N ALA A 511 -18.29 -4.23 -15.94
CA ALA A 511 -17.57 -4.98 -14.92
C ALA A 511 -17.05 -6.31 -15.49
N PHE A 512 -17.87 -7.01 -16.27
CA PHE A 512 -17.46 -8.24 -16.96
C PHE A 512 -16.36 -7.98 -17.99
N ALA A 513 -16.50 -6.94 -18.81
CA ALA A 513 -15.47 -6.56 -19.79
C ALA A 513 -14.15 -6.19 -19.10
N ALA A 514 -14.18 -5.38 -18.05
CA ALA A 514 -13.00 -5.00 -17.28
C ALA A 514 -12.31 -6.23 -16.66
N ALA A 515 -13.09 -7.17 -16.11
CA ALA A 515 -12.57 -8.42 -15.56
C ALA A 515 -11.89 -9.29 -16.63
N LEU A 516 -12.52 -9.46 -17.81
CA LEU A 516 -11.92 -10.20 -18.93
C LEU A 516 -10.62 -9.54 -19.43
N VAL A 517 -10.61 -8.22 -19.55
CA VAL A 517 -9.43 -7.48 -20.02
C VAL A 517 -8.29 -7.56 -18.99
N ALA A 518 -8.60 -7.51 -17.68
CA ALA A 518 -7.61 -7.72 -16.62
C ALA A 518 -7.07 -9.17 -16.59
N ALA A 519 -7.91 -10.16 -16.88
CA ALA A 519 -7.50 -11.55 -17.07
C ALA A 519 -6.53 -11.68 -18.27
N ALA A 520 -6.86 -11.04 -19.39
CA ALA A 520 -6.01 -11.03 -20.58
C ALA A 520 -4.67 -10.32 -20.33
N TRP A 521 -4.67 -9.21 -19.56
CA TRP A 521 -3.46 -8.54 -19.10
C TRP A 521 -2.56 -9.49 -18.31
N THR A 522 -3.14 -10.14 -17.30
CA THR A 522 -2.42 -11.07 -16.41
C THR A 522 -1.86 -12.26 -17.19
N LEU A 523 -2.65 -12.83 -18.11
CA LEU A 523 -2.21 -13.90 -18.99
C LEU A 523 -1.04 -13.46 -19.87
N ASN A 524 -1.13 -12.29 -20.50
CA ASN A 524 -0.05 -11.73 -21.31
C ASN A 524 1.20 -11.48 -20.45
N SER A 525 1.06 -10.93 -19.26
CA SER A 525 2.17 -10.68 -18.33
C SER A 525 2.88 -11.99 -17.93
N LEU A 526 2.12 -12.99 -17.47
CA LEU A 526 2.68 -14.28 -17.04
C LEU A 526 3.34 -15.03 -18.19
N VAL A 527 2.68 -15.14 -19.36
CA VAL A 527 3.22 -15.86 -20.52
C VAL A 527 4.53 -15.23 -20.99
N ASN A 528 4.59 -13.90 -21.11
CA ASN A 528 5.79 -13.24 -21.61
C ASN A 528 6.90 -13.20 -20.56
N ASN A 529 6.61 -12.78 -19.32
CA ASN A 529 7.64 -12.57 -18.30
C ASN A 529 8.22 -13.86 -17.70
N LEU A 530 7.43 -14.94 -17.60
CA LEU A 530 7.92 -16.21 -17.01
C LEU A 530 8.51 -17.17 -18.03
N TRP A 531 8.12 -17.03 -19.30
CA TRP A 531 8.43 -18.02 -20.32
C TRP A 531 9.18 -17.41 -21.50
N LEU A 532 8.52 -16.57 -22.29
CA LEU A 532 9.09 -16.08 -23.56
C LEU A 532 10.37 -15.25 -23.31
N LEU A 533 10.30 -14.25 -22.44
CA LEU A 533 11.45 -13.39 -22.09
C LEU A 533 12.51 -14.13 -21.24
N GLN A 534 12.25 -15.38 -20.87
CA GLN A 534 13.19 -16.24 -20.16
C GLN A 534 13.78 -17.31 -21.10
N GLY A 535 13.49 -17.25 -22.40
CA GLY A 535 13.93 -18.23 -23.40
C GLY A 535 13.33 -19.62 -23.20
N ARG A 536 12.15 -19.73 -22.57
CA ARG A 536 11.50 -21.01 -22.27
C ARG A 536 10.30 -21.25 -23.17
N VAL A 537 10.09 -22.53 -23.51
CA VAL A 537 8.89 -23.03 -24.18
C VAL A 537 7.75 -23.08 -23.16
N PHE A 538 6.61 -22.52 -23.52
CA PHE A 538 5.42 -22.53 -22.66
C PHE A 538 4.66 -23.84 -22.84
N GLY A 539 4.63 -24.69 -21.82
CA GLY A 539 4.04 -26.02 -21.88
C GLY A 539 2.58 -26.09 -21.36
N PRO A 540 1.88 -27.21 -21.61
CA PRO A 540 0.53 -27.45 -21.07
C PRO A 540 0.46 -27.42 -19.54
N LEU A 541 1.52 -27.87 -18.86
CA LEU A 541 1.57 -27.85 -17.39
C LEU A 541 1.71 -26.43 -16.82
N ASP A 542 2.26 -25.50 -17.60
CA ASP A 542 2.41 -24.10 -17.22
C ASP A 542 1.12 -23.30 -17.46
N LEU A 543 0.26 -23.81 -18.34
CA LEU A 543 -1.03 -23.20 -18.66
C LEU A 543 -1.96 -23.17 -17.46
N VAL A 544 -2.03 -24.26 -16.68
CA VAL A 544 -2.95 -24.38 -15.53
C VAL A 544 -2.69 -23.32 -14.45
N PRO A 545 -1.47 -23.16 -13.88
CA PRO A 545 -1.21 -22.12 -12.89
C PRO A 545 -1.40 -20.71 -13.48
N THR A 546 -1.03 -20.51 -14.76
CA THR A 546 -1.19 -19.23 -15.46
C THR A 546 -2.68 -18.85 -15.59
N LEU A 547 -3.53 -19.79 -16.03
CA LEU A 547 -4.97 -19.58 -16.13
C LEU A 547 -5.61 -19.37 -14.75
N SER A 548 -5.16 -20.08 -13.72
CA SER A 548 -5.69 -19.90 -12.36
C SER A 548 -5.42 -18.50 -11.80
N LEU A 549 -4.22 -17.94 -12.07
CA LEU A 549 -3.88 -16.56 -11.67
C LEU A 549 -4.63 -15.51 -12.50
N ALA A 550 -4.81 -15.75 -13.81
CA ALA A 550 -5.62 -14.88 -14.66
C ALA A 550 -7.11 -14.88 -14.23
N LEU A 551 -7.64 -16.06 -13.86
CA LEU A 551 -8.98 -16.20 -13.29
C LEU A 551 -9.09 -15.47 -11.96
N LEU A 552 -8.09 -15.57 -11.08
CA LEU A 552 -8.04 -14.80 -9.84
C LEU A 552 -8.10 -13.29 -10.08
N THR A 553 -7.30 -12.77 -11.01
CA THR A 553 -7.38 -11.35 -11.39
C THR A 553 -8.77 -10.99 -11.90
N SER A 554 -9.36 -11.81 -12.78
CA SER A 554 -10.71 -11.62 -13.29
C SER A 554 -11.76 -11.57 -12.18
N SER A 555 -11.77 -12.58 -11.30
CA SER A 555 -12.69 -12.69 -10.17
C SER A 555 -12.53 -11.51 -9.21
N THR A 556 -11.29 -11.06 -8.99
CA THR A 556 -10.99 -9.89 -8.15
C THR A 556 -11.58 -8.62 -8.74
N VAL A 557 -11.31 -8.32 -10.02
CA VAL A 557 -11.84 -7.13 -10.69
C VAL A 557 -13.37 -7.18 -10.77
N LEU A 558 -13.93 -8.34 -11.13
CA LEU A 558 -15.38 -8.52 -11.18
C LEU A 558 -16.01 -8.27 -9.81
N TRP A 559 -15.45 -8.87 -8.75
CA TRP A 559 -15.93 -8.70 -7.39
C TRP A 559 -15.84 -7.23 -6.95
N ILE A 560 -14.69 -6.58 -7.19
CA ILE A 560 -14.49 -5.16 -6.88
C ILE A 560 -15.54 -4.28 -7.54
N LEU A 561 -15.88 -4.53 -8.80
CA LEU A 561 -16.81 -3.69 -9.56
C LEU A 561 -18.28 -4.04 -9.35
N THR A 562 -18.59 -5.18 -8.72
CA THR A 562 -19.96 -5.65 -8.45
C THR A 562 -20.26 -5.67 -6.95
N ALA A 563 -20.02 -6.79 -6.28
CA ALA A 563 -20.31 -6.95 -4.86
C ALA A 563 -19.51 -5.98 -3.97
N GLY A 564 -18.32 -5.57 -4.40
CA GLY A 564 -17.51 -4.56 -3.73
C GLY A 564 -18.20 -3.19 -3.64
N THR A 565 -19.14 -2.88 -4.55
CA THR A 565 -19.72 -1.53 -4.71
C THR A 565 -21.24 -1.46 -4.49
N ARG A 566 -21.95 -2.59 -4.46
CA ARG A 566 -23.41 -2.67 -4.27
C ARG A 566 -23.78 -3.72 -3.22
N THR A 567 -24.88 -3.50 -2.49
CA THR A 567 -25.55 -4.54 -1.68
C THR A 567 -27.04 -4.20 -1.59
N ASP A 568 -27.90 -5.11 -2.03
CA ASP A 568 -29.33 -5.01 -1.76
C ASP A 568 -29.57 -5.20 -0.25
N GLY A 569 -30.14 -4.18 0.41
CA GLY A 569 -30.54 -4.21 1.83
C GLY A 569 -29.63 -3.47 2.82
N GLY A 570 -28.53 -2.85 2.38
CA GLY A 570 -27.68 -2.02 3.23
C GLY A 570 -26.32 -1.83 2.56
N SER A 571 -26.10 -0.65 1.96
CA SER A 571 -24.94 -0.34 1.15
C SER A 571 -23.63 -0.45 1.95
N ARG A 572 -22.65 -1.20 1.43
CA ARG A 572 -21.25 -1.00 1.82
C ARG A 572 -20.90 0.46 1.55
N GLY A 573 -20.48 1.20 2.59
CA GLY A 573 -20.04 2.58 2.42
C GLY A 573 -18.83 2.65 1.48
N LEU A 574 -18.63 3.77 0.77
CA LEU A 574 -17.51 3.96 -0.17
C LEU A 574 -16.15 3.57 0.43
N VAL A 575 -15.92 3.92 1.69
CA VAL A 575 -14.68 3.57 2.43
C VAL A 575 -14.52 2.06 2.52
N GLN A 576 -15.56 1.33 2.90
CA GLN A 576 -15.55 -0.12 3.04
C GLN A 576 -15.30 -0.79 1.69
N ALA A 577 -15.97 -0.32 0.63
CA ALA A 577 -15.75 -0.76 -0.74
C ALA A 577 -14.30 -0.59 -1.18
N LEU A 578 -13.70 0.59 -0.94
CA LEU A 578 -12.31 0.88 -1.29
C LEU A 578 -11.31 0.06 -0.49
N LEU A 579 -11.52 -0.10 0.82
CA LEU A 579 -10.65 -0.93 1.67
C LEU A 579 -10.65 -2.38 1.21
N LEU A 580 -11.83 -2.94 0.95
CA LEU A 580 -12.00 -4.29 0.43
C LEU A 580 -11.35 -4.45 -0.95
N ALA A 581 -11.53 -3.47 -1.84
CA ALA A 581 -10.87 -3.46 -3.15
C ALA A 581 -9.35 -3.39 -3.04
N LEU A 582 -8.81 -2.57 -2.13
CA LEU A 582 -7.39 -2.48 -1.87
C LEU A 582 -6.81 -3.79 -1.34
N VAL A 583 -7.50 -4.46 -0.43
CA VAL A 583 -7.11 -5.78 0.07
C VAL A 583 -7.08 -6.80 -1.06
N ALA A 584 -8.15 -6.86 -1.86
CA ALA A 584 -8.27 -7.82 -2.95
C ALA A 584 -7.22 -7.58 -4.06
N VAL A 585 -6.93 -6.32 -4.40
CA VAL A 585 -5.88 -5.97 -5.36
C VAL A 585 -4.48 -6.23 -4.81
N SER A 586 -4.21 -5.89 -3.55
CA SER A 586 -2.91 -6.15 -2.92
C SER A 586 -2.61 -7.65 -2.90
N LEU A 587 -3.64 -8.45 -2.64
CA LEU A 587 -3.61 -9.90 -2.70
C LEU A 587 -3.33 -10.42 -4.12
N MET A 588 -4.05 -9.90 -5.12
CA MET A 588 -3.79 -10.23 -6.52
C MET A 588 -2.34 -9.91 -6.91
N ILE A 589 -1.83 -8.71 -6.57
CA ILE A 589 -0.43 -8.33 -6.82
C ILE A 589 0.52 -9.32 -6.15
N ALA A 590 0.32 -9.62 -4.88
CA ALA A 590 1.16 -10.54 -4.12
C ALA A 590 1.16 -11.94 -4.75
N LEU A 591 -0.01 -12.49 -5.07
CA LEU A 591 -0.14 -13.86 -5.60
C LEU A 591 0.45 -13.97 -7.01
N VAL A 592 0.16 -13.03 -7.90
CA VAL A 592 0.75 -12.99 -9.26
C VAL A 592 2.28 -12.86 -9.18
N THR A 593 2.78 -11.99 -8.31
CA THR A 593 4.22 -11.72 -8.14
C THR A 593 4.96 -12.91 -7.51
N PHE A 594 4.46 -13.44 -6.40
CA PHE A 594 5.16 -14.46 -5.63
C PHE A 594 5.00 -15.86 -6.24
N PHE A 595 3.82 -16.23 -6.70
CA PHE A 595 3.65 -17.53 -7.37
C PHE A 595 4.27 -17.55 -8.77
N GLY A 596 4.07 -16.49 -9.55
CA GLY A 596 4.76 -16.36 -10.83
C GLY A 596 6.28 -16.32 -10.65
N GLY A 597 6.75 -15.50 -9.70
CA GLY A 597 8.17 -15.40 -9.35
C GLY A 597 8.81 -16.71 -8.90
N ALA A 598 8.09 -17.53 -8.14
CA ALA A 598 8.55 -18.86 -7.74
C ALA A 598 8.71 -19.80 -8.95
N ALA A 599 7.82 -19.74 -9.93
CA ALA A 599 7.90 -20.54 -11.15
C ALA A 599 9.06 -20.15 -12.09
N GLY A 600 9.51 -18.89 -12.01
CA GLY A 600 10.63 -18.35 -12.79
C GLY A 600 12.02 -18.52 -12.15
N ARG A 601 12.13 -18.96 -10.89
CA ARG A 601 13.41 -18.98 -10.18
C ARG A 601 14.40 -20.03 -10.69
N GLY A 602 15.69 -19.66 -10.65
CA GLY A 602 16.81 -20.55 -11.05
C GLY A 602 16.89 -20.80 -12.56
N GLN A 603 16.19 -19.99 -13.35
CA GLN A 603 16.23 -20.05 -14.81
C GLN A 603 17.10 -18.93 -15.36
N ARG A 604 17.60 -19.09 -16.58
CA ARG A 604 18.30 -18.02 -17.30
C ARG A 604 17.31 -16.87 -17.53
N HIS A 605 17.74 -15.65 -17.23
CA HIS A 605 16.98 -14.44 -17.50
C HIS A 605 17.62 -13.70 -18.67
N LEU A 606 16.85 -13.46 -19.74
CA LEU A 606 17.30 -12.68 -20.90
C LEU A 606 17.05 -11.18 -20.69
N THR A 607 16.14 -10.83 -19.77
CA THR A 607 15.95 -9.47 -19.30
C THR A 607 16.88 -9.17 -18.13
N GLU A 608 17.30 -7.91 -17.97
CA GLU A 608 18.10 -7.48 -16.81
C GLU A 608 17.39 -7.70 -15.47
N LEU A 609 16.07 -7.60 -15.50
CA LEU A 609 15.23 -7.70 -14.32
C LEU A 609 14.74 -9.13 -14.12
N PRO A 610 14.67 -9.60 -12.86
CA PRO A 610 14.13 -10.91 -12.56
C PRO A 610 12.61 -10.95 -12.83
N PRO A 611 12.04 -12.12 -13.21
CA PRO A 611 10.65 -12.22 -13.67
C PRO A 611 9.62 -11.70 -12.67
N TRP A 612 9.81 -11.97 -11.38
CA TRP A 612 8.88 -11.53 -10.32
C TRP A 612 8.71 -10.01 -10.31
N ARG A 613 9.75 -9.26 -10.72
CA ARG A 613 9.68 -7.81 -10.72
C ARG A 613 8.82 -7.28 -11.87
N ASN A 614 8.98 -7.84 -13.07
CA ASN A 614 8.14 -7.45 -14.20
C ASN A 614 6.67 -7.80 -13.91
N LEU A 615 6.43 -8.96 -13.29
CA LEU A 615 5.10 -9.34 -12.81
C LEU A 615 4.55 -8.36 -11.77
N PHE A 616 5.38 -7.92 -10.83
CA PHE A 616 4.98 -6.92 -9.83
C PHE A 616 4.62 -5.59 -10.48
N GLN A 617 5.43 -5.11 -11.42
CA GLN A 617 5.17 -3.88 -12.18
C GLN A 617 3.86 -3.99 -12.96
N ASP A 618 3.67 -5.07 -13.70
CA ASP A 618 2.47 -5.30 -14.51
C ASP A 618 1.21 -5.41 -13.64
N ALA A 619 1.32 -6.11 -12.50
CA ALA A 619 0.24 -6.24 -11.54
C ALA A 619 -0.11 -4.90 -10.87
N LEU A 620 0.89 -4.04 -10.64
CA LEU A 620 0.69 -2.69 -10.10
C LEU A 620 0.00 -1.77 -11.10
N ILE A 621 0.34 -1.87 -12.40
CA ILE A 621 -0.29 -1.07 -13.46
C ILE A 621 -1.77 -1.45 -13.61
N ILE A 622 -2.09 -2.74 -13.69
CA ILE A 622 -3.48 -3.20 -13.81
C ILE A 622 -4.29 -2.83 -12.56
N ALA A 623 -3.70 -2.99 -11.38
CA ALA A 623 -4.27 -2.54 -10.11
C ALA A 623 -4.61 -1.06 -10.13
N ALA A 624 -3.68 -0.22 -10.59
CA ALA A 624 -3.86 1.21 -10.66
C ALA A 624 -4.96 1.59 -11.66
N ILE A 625 -5.02 0.97 -12.85
CA ILE A 625 -6.11 1.18 -13.81
C ILE A 625 -7.47 0.84 -13.17
N VAL A 626 -7.57 -0.31 -12.52
CA VAL A 626 -8.83 -0.74 -11.89
C VAL A 626 -9.22 0.19 -10.73
N LEU A 627 -8.31 0.46 -9.79
CA LEU A 627 -8.61 1.21 -8.58
C LEU A 627 -8.78 2.72 -8.82
N ILE A 628 -8.06 3.30 -9.77
CA ILE A 628 -8.01 4.75 -9.97
C ILE A 628 -8.98 5.20 -11.05
N LEU A 629 -9.17 4.39 -12.11
CA LEU A 629 -10.01 4.76 -13.24
C LEU A 629 -11.38 4.07 -13.18
N ILE A 630 -11.40 2.73 -13.14
CA ILE A 630 -12.62 1.98 -13.37
C ILE A 630 -13.51 1.98 -12.12
N LEU A 631 -12.95 1.67 -10.95
CA LEU A 631 -13.68 1.57 -9.70
C LEU A 631 -14.36 2.88 -9.29
N PRO A 632 -13.68 4.05 -9.26
CA PRO A 632 -14.35 5.29 -8.87
C PRO A 632 -15.43 5.67 -9.87
N THR A 633 -15.18 5.50 -11.17
CA THR A 633 -16.19 5.79 -12.20
C THR A 633 -17.42 4.91 -12.03
N GLU A 634 -17.25 3.60 -11.90
CA GLU A 634 -18.35 2.66 -11.72
C GLU A 634 -19.07 2.88 -10.38
N TYR A 635 -18.35 3.05 -9.28
CA TYR A 635 -18.96 3.30 -7.96
C TYR A 635 -19.80 4.57 -8.01
N MET A 636 -19.25 5.66 -8.53
CA MET A 636 -19.92 6.95 -8.52
C MET A 636 -21.12 6.96 -9.47
N ILE A 637 -21.02 6.38 -10.67
CA ILE A 637 -22.16 6.24 -11.59
C ILE A 637 -23.28 5.41 -10.96
N ASN A 638 -22.94 4.29 -10.32
CA ASN A 638 -23.92 3.37 -9.75
C ASN A 638 -24.62 3.91 -8.50
N ASN A 639 -23.97 4.79 -7.73
CA ASN A 639 -24.51 5.32 -6.47
C ASN A 639 -25.08 6.74 -6.59
N LEU A 640 -24.58 7.54 -7.53
CA LEU A 640 -24.88 8.99 -7.62
C LEU A 640 -25.60 9.37 -8.91
N GLY A 641 -25.80 8.41 -9.80
CA GLY A 641 -26.26 8.66 -11.15
C GLY A 641 -25.12 9.09 -12.08
N VAL A 642 -25.40 9.06 -13.38
CA VAL A 642 -24.39 9.20 -14.44
C VAL A 642 -23.65 10.54 -14.34
N TRP A 643 -24.36 11.66 -14.16
CA TRP A 643 -23.77 13.00 -14.24
C TRP A 643 -22.91 13.38 -13.04
N ASP A 644 -23.42 13.18 -11.82
CA ASP A 644 -22.64 13.48 -10.63
C ASP A 644 -21.49 12.48 -10.47
N GLY A 645 -21.70 11.23 -10.92
CA GLY A 645 -20.62 10.27 -11.01
C GLY A 645 -19.51 10.68 -11.97
N LEU A 646 -19.85 11.25 -13.12
CA LEU A 646 -18.88 11.79 -14.09
C LEU A 646 -18.11 12.99 -13.55
N LYS A 647 -18.80 13.96 -12.94
CA LYS A 647 -18.14 15.15 -12.37
C LYS A 647 -17.08 14.75 -11.35
N LEU A 648 -17.34 13.70 -10.56
CA LEU A 648 -16.42 13.19 -9.55
C LEU A 648 -15.31 12.30 -10.11
N SER A 649 -15.54 11.58 -11.21
CA SER A 649 -14.57 10.63 -11.77
C SER A 649 -13.60 11.23 -12.79
N VAL A 650 -13.98 12.32 -13.47
CA VAL A 650 -13.15 12.97 -14.50
C VAL A 650 -11.81 13.49 -13.95
N PRO A 651 -11.73 14.19 -12.80
CA PRO A 651 -10.45 14.67 -12.30
C PRO A 651 -9.47 13.53 -11.95
N PRO A 652 -9.85 12.48 -11.18
CA PRO A 652 -9.00 11.30 -10.99
C PRO A 652 -8.59 10.62 -12.31
N ALA A 653 -9.50 10.51 -13.27
CA ALA A 653 -9.24 9.88 -14.56
C ALA A 653 -8.21 10.65 -15.39
N LEU A 654 -8.31 11.97 -15.49
CA LEU A 654 -7.37 12.82 -16.22
C LEU A 654 -5.97 12.81 -15.58
N LEU A 655 -5.93 12.88 -14.26
CA LEU A 655 -4.69 12.77 -13.48
C LEU A 655 -3.96 11.45 -13.74
N PHE A 656 -4.71 10.35 -13.70
CA PHE A 656 -4.15 9.03 -13.91
C PHE A 656 -3.78 8.77 -15.37
N ALA A 657 -4.56 9.28 -16.32
CA ALA A 657 -4.28 9.16 -17.75
C ALA A 657 -2.91 9.75 -18.13
N ALA A 658 -2.49 10.85 -17.51
CA ALA A 658 -1.16 11.43 -17.72
C ALA A 658 -0.05 10.47 -17.26
N GLY A 659 -0.17 9.93 -16.04
CA GLY A 659 0.82 8.99 -15.50
C GLY A 659 0.87 7.66 -16.25
N CYS A 660 -0.29 7.11 -16.60
CA CYS A 660 -0.35 5.92 -17.44
C CYS A 660 0.14 6.17 -18.86
N GLY A 661 -0.19 7.32 -19.47
CA GLY A 661 0.35 7.69 -20.78
C GLY A 661 1.87 7.69 -20.80
N TRP A 662 2.48 8.18 -19.71
CA TRP A 662 3.92 8.05 -19.51
C TRP A 662 4.39 6.59 -19.41
N VAL A 663 3.80 5.77 -18.54
CA VAL A 663 4.19 4.35 -18.39
C VAL A 663 4.05 3.60 -19.72
N MET A 664 2.98 3.85 -20.47
CA MET A 664 2.77 3.27 -21.81
C MET A 664 3.81 3.76 -22.81
N SER A 665 4.20 5.04 -22.76
CA SER A 665 5.29 5.57 -23.58
C SER A 665 6.63 4.94 -23.21
N ALA A 666 6.93 4.75 -21.91
CA ALA A 666 8.14 4.08 -21.45
C ALA A 666 8.18 2.62 -21.93
N ASN A 667 7.07 1.88 -21.77
CA ASN A 667 6.92 0.53 -22.29
C ASN A 667 7.11 0.45 -23.81
N ARG A 668 6.66 1.48 -24.54
CA ARG A 668 6.84 1.56 -26.00
C ARG A 668 8.30 1.78 -26.40
N ASN A 669 9.02 2.59 -25.64
CA ASN A 669 10.41 2.93 -25.92
C ASN A 669 11.39 1.85 -25.42
N TRP A 670 10.96 1.01 -24.47
CA TRP A 670 11.83 -0.02 -23.88
C TRP A 670 12.46 -1.00 -24.89
N PRO A 671 11.72 -1.57 -25.86
CA PRO A 671 12.32 -2.40 -26.90
C PRO A 671 13.32 -1.64 -27.78
N GLU A 672 13.14 -0.33 -27.97
CA GLU A 672 14.07 0.51 -28.74
C GLU A 672 15.39 0.70 -28.00
N ILE A 673 15.32 0.94 -26.69
CA ILE A 673 16.49 1.02 -25.82
C ILE A 673 17.25 -0.31 -25.84
N GLU A 674 16.55 -1.44 -25.65
CA GLU A 674 17.20 -2.76 -25.65
C GLU A 674 17.75 -3.15 -27.04
N ALA A 675 17.07 -2.79 -28.13
CA ALA A 675 17.56 -3.06 -29.47
C ALA A 675 18.91 -2.38 -29.72
N ARG A 676 19.02 -1.10 -29.37
CA ARG A 676 20.24 -0.31 -29.55
C ARG A 676 21.38 -0.77 -28.64
N ARG A 677 21.03 -1.31 -27.47
CA ARG A 677 21.99 -1.83 -26.51
C ARG A 677 22.55 -3.20 -26.89
N LEU A 678 21.69 -4.11 -27.34
CA LEU A 678 22.03 -5.53 -27.50
C LEU A 678 22.35 -5.94 -28.93
N LEU A 679 21.95 -5.17 -29.94
CA LEU A 679 22.17 -5.48 -31.35
C LEU A 679 23.21 -4.53 -31.97
N SER A 680 23.77 -4.92 -33.12
CA SER A 680 24.53 -3.99 -33.95
C SER A 680 23.63 -2.84 -34.45
N ALA A 681 24.21 -1.69 -34.76
CA ALA A 681 23.46 -0.52 -35.23
C ALA A 681 22.53 -0.85 -36.42
N ASP A 682 23.02 -1.63 -37.39
CA ASP A 682 22.25 -2.05 -38.56
C ASP A 682 21.09 -2.99 -38.18
N ALA A 683 21.35 -4.00 -37.35
CA ALA A 683 20.32 -4.93 -36.90
C ALA A 683 19.27 -4.21 -36.03
N ALA A 684 19.69 -3.31 -35.14
CA ALA A 684 18.79 -2.46 -34.36
C ALA A 684 17.91 -1.61 -35.29
N SER A 685 18.50 -0.93 -36.28
CA SER A 685 17.75 -0.11 -37.24
C SER A 685 16.70 -0.93 -38.00
N GLN A 686 17.08 -2.08 -38.56
CA GLN A 686 16.17 -2.97 -39.28
C GLN A 686 15.03 -3.51 -38.40
N VAL A 687 15.34 -3.91 -37.16
CA VAL A 687 14.33 -4.37 -36.20
C VAL A 687 13.37 -3.23 -35.86
N LEU A 688 13.89 -2.03 -35.58
CA LEU A 688 13.08 -0.87 -35.18
C LEU A 688 12.22 -0.32 -36.31
N GLU A 689 12.74 -0.26 -37.53
CA GLU A 689 11.97 0.10 -38.72
C GLU A 689 10.80 -0.87 -38.90
N SER A 690 11.06 -2.18 -38.75
CA SER A 690 9.99 -3.18 -38.81
C SER A 690 8.94 -2.96 -37.71
N MET A 691 9.34 -2.45 -36.54
CA MET A 691 8.49 -2.23 -35.38
C MET A 691 7.65 -0.93 -35.46
N GLY A 692 8.00 0.01 -36.34
CA GLY A 692 7.30 1.29 -36.50
C GLY A 692 5.90 1.20 -37.10
N ASP A 693 5.58 0.12 -37.82
CA ASP A 693 4.30 -0.08 -38.48
C ASP A 693 3.14 -0.25 -37.46
N ARG A 694 2.12 0.60 -37.58
CA ARG A 694 0.90 0.57 -36.72
C ARG A 694 -0.26 -0.23 -37.34
N SER A 695 -0.05 -0.86 -38.50
CA SER A 695 -1.11 -1.55 -39.24
C SER A 695 -1.60 -2.84 -38.56
N TRP A 696 -2.79 -3.30 -38.98
CA TRP A 696 -3.32 -4.62 -38.61
C TRP A 696 -2.39 -5.77 -39.03
N ARG A 697 -1.60 -5.58 -40.10
CA ARG A 697 -0.57 -6.53 -40.54
C ARG A 697 0.47 -6.72 -39.44
N ARG A 698 0.91 -5.64 -38.76
CA ARG A 698 1.85 -5.74 -37.65
C ARG A 698 1.27 -6.49 -36.46
N PHE A 699 -0.01 -6.31 -36.12
CA PHE A 699 -0.66 -7.09 -35.06
C PHE A 699 -0.62 -8.60 -35.36
N ARG A 700 -0.92 -9.00 -36.60
CA ARG A 700 -0.80 -10.40 -37.03
C ARG A 700 0.64 -10.91 -36.95
N LEU A 701 1.62 -10.07 -37.27
CA LEU A 701 3.04 -10.41 -37.12
C LEU A 701 3.43 -10.58 -35.65
N ASP A 702 3.00 -9.71 -34.75
CA ASP A 702 3.23 -9.83 -33.30
C ASP A 702 2.64 -11.15 -32.77
N LEU A 703 1.42 -11.51 -33.18
CA LEU A 703 0.79 -12.79 -32.82
C LEU A 703 1.54 -14.00 -33.38
N ARG A 704 1.99 -13.94 -34.63
CA ARG A 704 2.81 -15.01 -35.23
C ARG A 704 4.13 -15.17 -34.49
N THR A 705 4.79 -14.05 -34.18
CA THR A 705 6.03 -13.98 -33.42
C THR A 705 5.87 -14.66 -32.06
N GLN A 706 4.83 -14.30 -31.31
CA GLN A 706 4.53 -14.95 -30.02
C GLN A 706 4.22 -16.44 -30.18
N ARG A 707 3.48 -16.86 -31.22
CA ARG A 707 3.21 -18.29 -31.49
C ARG A 707 4.48 -19.06 -31.81
N THR A 708 5.37 -18.50 -32.62
CA THR A 708 6.66 -19.12 -32.98
C THR A 708 7.53 -19.32 -31.74
N TYR A 709 7.63 -18.33 -30.86
CA TYR A 709 8.45 -18.44 -29.65
C TYR A 709 7.81 -19.24 -28.51
N ARG A 710 6.51 -19.54 -28.60
CA ARG A 710 5.90 -20.53 -27.69
C ARG A 710 6.45 -21.93 -27.91
N THR A 711 6.86 -22.27 -29.14
CA THR A 711 7.35 -23.61 -29.50
C THR A 711 8.85 -23.68 -29.71
N ARG A 712 9.54 -22.54 -29.78
CA ARG A 712 10.99 -22.44 -29.94
C ARG A 712 11.60 -21.49 -28.90
N PRO A 713 12.60 -21.94 -28.11
CA PRO A 713 13.25 -21.09 -27.14
C PRO A 713 13.99 -19.94 -27.83
N ILE A 714 13.98 -18.76 -27.21
CA ILE A 714 14.77 -17.61 -27.67
C ILE A 714 16.25 -17.90 -27.37
N PRO A 715 17.14 -17.84 -28.37
CA PRO A 715 18.50 -18.37 -28.25
C PRO A 715 19.38 -17.53 -27.32
N SER A 716 19.24 -16.20 -27.37
CA SER A 716 19.99 -15.27 -26.54
C SER A 716 19.27 -13.93 -26.40
N GLU A 717 19.71 -13.11 -25.44
CA GLU A 717 19.25 -11.72 -25.29
C GLU A 717 19.75 -10.81 -26.43
N HIS A 718 20.86 -11.16 -27.09
CA HIS A 718 21.45 -10.41 -28.20
C HIS A 718 20.82 -10.76 -29.56
N SER A 719 19.63 -11.37 -29.56
CA SER A 719 19.00 -11.84 -30.77
C SER A 719 17.85 -10.92 -31.19
N GLU A 720 17.64 -10.75 -32.50
CA GLU A 720 16.50 -9.96 -33.01
C GLU A 720 15.16 -10.53 -32.52
N GLU A 721 15.10 -11.86 -32.34
CA GLU A 721 13.93 -12.56 -31.84
C GLU A 721 13.53 -12.09 -30.43
N PHE A 722 14.52 -11.88 -29.54
CA PHE A 722 14.28 -11.35 -28.21
C PHE A 722 13.65 -9.95 -28.28
N ILE A 723 14.23 -9.05 -29.07
CA ILE A 723 13.73 -7.67 -29.22
C ILE A 723 12.33 -7.65 -29.85
N ARG A 724 12.07 -8.50 -30.86
CA ARG A 724 10.75 -8.62 -31.49
C ARG A 724 9.71 -9.17 -30.49
N ALA A 725 10.08 -10.15 -29.67
CA ALA A 725 9.21 -10.71 -28.63
C ALA A 725 8.90 -9.66 -27.53
N LEU A 726 9.92 -8.94 -27.07
CA LEU A 726 9.79 -7.84 -26.12
C LEU A 726 8.89 -6.73 -26.67
N GLY A 727 9.10 -6.34 -27.93
CA GLY A 727 8.26 -5.36 -28.62
C GLY A 727 6.82 -5.79 -28.81
N ALA A 728 6.57 -7.07 -29.10
CA ALA A 728 5.20 -7.61 -29.16
C ALA A 728 4.54 -7.60 -27.78
N HIS A 729 5.27 -7.97 -26.72
CA HIS A 729 4.78 -7.95 -25.35
C HIS A 729 4.35 -6.55 -24.89
N THR A 730 5.24 -5.55 -25.01
CA THR A 730 4.95 -4.18 -24.55
C THR A 730 3.86 -3.50 -25.39
N ARG A 731 3.80 -3.74 -26.70
CA ARG A 731 2.69 -3.27 -27.54
C ARG A 731 1.35 -3.89 -27.15
N ASN A 732 1.33 -5.19 -26.86
CA ASN A 732 0.10 -5.86 -26.43
C ASN A 732 -0.37 -5.32 -25.08
N GLN A 733 0.53 -5.08 -24.13
CA GLN A 733 0.18 -4.39 -22.88
C GLN A 733 -0.40 -3.01 -23.15
N ASN A 734 0.27 -2.18 -23.95
CA ASN A 734 -0.25 -0.84 -24.26
C ASN A 734 -1.63 -0.86 -24.92
N ARG A 735 -1.91 -1.84 -25.80
CA ARG A 735 -3.23 -2.04 -26.40
C ARG A 735 -4.27 -2.45 -25.36
N ILE A 736 -3.95 -3.41 -24.49
CA ILE A 736 -4.86 -3.86 -23.43
C ILE A 736 -5.15 -2.70 -22.46
N ALA A 737 -4.14 -1.94 -22.04
CA ALA A 737 -4.32 -0.74 -21.23
C ALA A 737 -5.23 0.28 -21.94
N ALA A 738 -4.98 0.57 -23.23
CA ALA A 738 -5.82 1.48 -23.99
C ALA A 738 -7.30 1.04 -24.03
N VAL A 739 -7.57 -0.27 -24.20
CA VAL A 739 -8.93 -0.82 -24.13
C VAL A 739 -9.54 -0.63 -22.73
N MET A 740 -8.76 -0.79 -21.66
CA MET A 740 -9.25 -0.51 -20.30
C MET A 740 -9.53 0.97 -20.06
N PHE A 741 -8.78 1.87 -20.71
CA PHE A 741 -9.04 3.31 -20.66
C PHE A 741 -10.30 3.70 -21.42
N THR A 742 -10.59 3.03 -22.54
CA THR A 742 -11.78 3.32 -23.32
C THR A 742 -13.04 2.70 -22.74
N ALA A 743 -12.94 1.63 -21.93
CA ALA A 743 -14.11 0.98 -21.34
C ALA A 743 -15.00 1.97 -20.52
N PRO A 744 -14.47 2.78 -19.58
CA PRO A 744 -15.26 3.82 -18.90
C PRO A 744 -15.84 4.87 -19.85
N LEU A 745 -15.12 5.22 -20.93
CA LEU A 745 -15.60 6.17 -21.94
C LEU A 745 -16.74 5.59 -22.79
N ILE A 746 -16.73 4.28 -23.05
CA ILE A 746 -17.81 3.58 -23.74
C ILE A 746 -19.05 3.54 -22.84
N THR A 747 -18.88 3.22 -21.55
CA THR A 747 -19.97 3.28 -20.57
C THR A 747 -20.55 4.68 -20.46
N LEU A 748 -19.71 5.72 -20.53
CA LEU A 748 -20.13 7.12 -20.63
C LEU A 748 -20.99 7.38 -21.89
N VAL A 749 -20.51 6.97 -23.08
CA VAL A 749 -21.23 7.18 -24.34
C VAL A 749 -22.56 6.42 -24.36
N ILE A 750 -22.59 5.17 -23.89
CA ILE A 750 -23.80 4.36 -23.77
C ILE A 750 -24.77 5.00 -22.77
N GLY A 751 -24.28 5.48 -21.63
CA GLY A 751 -25.10 6.18 -20.64
C GLY A 751 -25.73 7.47 -21.21
N ILE A 752 -24.95 8.26 -21.95
CA ILE A 752 -25.46 9.44 -22.66
C ILE A 752 -26.52 9.04 -23.69
N TRP A 753 -26.26 8.01 -24.49
CA TRP A 753 -27.17 7.54 -25.53
C TRP A 753 -28.50 7.00 -24.98
N LEU A 754 -28.47 6.19 -23.91
CA LEU A 754 -29.66 5.69 -23.23
C LEU A 754 -30.49 6.82 -22.58
N LEU A 755 -29.84 7.92 -22.18
CA LEU A 755 -30.55 9.12 -21.70
C LEU A 755 -31.28 9.86 -22.82
N PHE A 756 -30.70 9.89 -24.03
CA PHE A 756 -31.38 10.45 -25.21
C PHE A 756 -32.58 9.59 -25.63
N ASP A 757 -32.51 8.27 -25.45
CA ASP A 757 -33.55 7.32 -25.85
C ASP A 757 -34.71 7.21 -24.83
N SER A 758 -34.42 7.36 -23.52
CA SER A 758 -35.38 7.07 -22.44
C SER A 758 -36.46 8.15 -22.17
N GLY A 759 -36.56 9.21 -22.97
CA GLY A 759 -37.50 10.32 -22.72
C GLY A 759 -37.20 11.14 -21.46
N GLN A 760 -36.25 10.74 -20.61
CA GLN A 760 -35.75 11.50 -19.46
C GLN A 760 -35.06 12.80 -19.89
N TYR A 761 -34.40 12.81 -21.07
CA TYR A 761 -33.87 14.04 -21.65
C TYR A 761 -34.97 15.08 -21.89
N SER A 762 -36.16 14.66 -22.33
CA SER A 762 -37.31 15.57 -22.51
C SER A 762 -37.83 16.13 -21.18
N GLN A 763 -37.72 15.38 -20.09
CA GLN A 763 -38.09 15.86 -18.75
C GLN A 763 -37.03 16.80 -18.19
N MET A 764 -35.75 16.49 -18.39
CA MET A 764 -34.61 17.31 -17.97
C MET A 764 -34.54 18.64 -18.73
N ALA A 765 -34.74 18.62 -20.06
CA ALA A 765 -34.85 19.82 -20.87
C ALA A 765 -36.03 20.70 -20.44
N ARG A 766 -37.18 20.09 -20.08
CA ARG A 766 -38.32 20.81 -19.50
C ARG A 766 -38.01 21.38 -18.12
N HIS A 767 -37.23 20.69 -17.29
CA HIS A 767 -36.83 21.17 -15.97
C HIS A 767 -35.84 22.34 -16.06
N LEU A 768 -34.82 22.22 -16.93
CA LEU A 768 -33.87 23.30 -17.24
C LEU A 768 -34.56 24.52 -17.86
N ALA A 769 -35.50 24.31 -18.78
CA ALA A 769 -36.30 25.39 -19.35
C ALA A 769 -37.15 26.11 -18.29
N ARG A 770 -37.68 25.39 -17.29
CA ARG A 770 -38.41 25.98 -16.16
C ARG A 770 -37.51 26.70 -15.16
N SER A 771 -36.29 26.21 -14.92
CA SER A 771 -35.34 26.88 -14.02
C SER A 771 -34.71 28.12 -14.65
N LEU A 772 -34.60 28.16 -15.98
CA LEU A 772 -34.06 29.29 -16.75
C LEU A 772 -35.13 30.29 -17.19
N SER A 773 -36.42 29.96 -17.11
CA SER A 773 -37.46 30.96 -17.34
C SER A 773 -37.41 31.97 -16.19
N PRO A 774 -37.21 33.28 -16.45
CA PRO A 774 -37.24 34.29 -15.41
C PRO A 774 -38.59 34.19 -14.70
N ARG A 775 -38.56 33.99 -13.37
CA ARG A 775 -39.77 34.09 -12.56
C ARG A 775 -40.34 35.47 -12.82
N ARG A 776 -41.45 35.55 -13.56
CA ARG A 776 -42.23 36.78 -13.65
C ARG A 776 -42.71 37.06 -12.24
N VAL A 777 -42.10 38.05 -11.60
CA VAL A 777 -42.56 38.67 -10.36
C VAL A 777 -43.86 39.38 -10.64
#